data_AF-A0A7J6I502-F1
#
_entry.id   AF-A0A7J6I502-F1
#
_cell.length_a   1.000
_cell.length_b   1.000
_cell.length_c   1.000
_cell.angle_alpha   90.00
_cell.angle_beta   90.00
_cell.angle_gamma   90.00
#
_symmetry.space_group_name_H-M   'P 1'
#
loop_
_entity.id
_entity.type
_entity.pdbx_description
1 polymer ?
#
loop_
_entity_poly.entity_id
_entity_poly.type
_entity_poly.pdbx_seq_one_letter_code
_entity_poly.pdbx_strand_id
1 'polypeptide(L)'
;MGFSAALPHAVSLQLSPNYVHGELSSPFLGFPFSSNICCSEPDMSWLRSPHPSLTRSGNRFVISSKRISGLEEAMRITREKELQGPRKVNKTPPLRRGRVSPRLPVPDHIPKPPYVGSTLLPEIAKEHQIHDAEGIARMRAAGELAARVLEYAGTLVKPSVTTNEIDKAVHQMIIEAGAYPSPLGYGGFPKSVCTSVNECMCHGVPDSRQLQNGDIINIDVTVYLNGYHGDTSKTYLCGDVSDPIKRLVQVTEECLEKGIAVCKDGATYKKIGKRISEHAEKYGYGVVERFVGHGVGTVFHSEPLILHNRNESTGCMVEGETFTIGECMTVIDTLKLPLMSLIKPILTMGSTDCVTWPDNWTTVTADGSLAAQFEHTILITRTGAEILTKSVEPNKDPAVEEDPKRDGVDPGAEEGVPKRGAEEGEEDTKPNRDGAGVLQFAEERGEDLKEEAVGAEDPNTSLGRRSRKRSLTFVDSPTKVQEFHVYEINERDRGSPILLKLSQKPVNSLGDLVPFSNKIYSGDLEKRLGITSGLCVLVQHVPEKRGDRYEAIYSFYFGDYGHLSVQGSYLSYEDSYLAITGGSGVFEGAYGQVKLQQVVYPFKLFYTFYLKGIPDLPTELLGKCPVKPSPEVEPSPAAKAAESHAIISNFTN
;
A
#
# COMPACT_ATOMS: atom_id res chain seq x y z
N MET A 1 57.48 -8.11 40.76
CA MET A 1 57.48 -9.53 41.18
C MET A 1 56.34 -10.21 40.42
N GLY A 2 56.49 -11.33 39.71
CA GLY A 2 57.70 -12.03 39.26
C GLY A 2 57.46 -13.53 39.00
N PHE A 3 57.79 -14.02 37.79
CA PHE A 3 57.96 -15.45 37.42
C PHE A 3 56.70 -16.37 37.40
N SER A 4 56.59 -17.42 36.56
CA SER A 4 57.27 -17.76 35.29
C SER A 4 56.58 -18.92 34.54
N ALA A 5 56.81 -19.01 33.21
CA ALA A 5 56.84 -20.23 32.37
C ALA A 5 55.55 -21.08 32.21
N ALA A 6 55.40 -21.95 31.18
CA ALA A 6 56.37 -22.43 30.18
C ALA A 6 55.80 -22.55 28.75
N LEU A 7 56.73 -22.71 27.79
CA LEU A 7 56.55 -22.91 26.34
C LEU A 7 56.91 -24.38 25.97
N PRO A 8 56.57 -24.92 24.77
CA PRO A 8 57.48 -24.80 23.61
C PRO A 8 56.88 -24.78 22.18
N HIS A 9 57.47 -23.92 21.33
CA HIS A 9 57.77 -23.99 19.87
C HIS A 9 56.68 -24.42 18.84
N ALA A 10 56.34 -23.64 17.80
CA ALA A 10 57.13 -23.00 16.69
C ALA A 10 57.46 -23.97 15.54
N VAL A 11 57.36 -23.63 14.24
CA VAL A 11 58.07 -22.61 13.41
C VAL A 11 57.30 -22.50 12.06
N SER A 12 57.18 -21.40 11.29
CA SER A 12 57.40 -19.93 11.42
C SER A 12 56.57 -19.24 10.29
N LEU A 13 56.86 -18.15 9.53
CA LEU A 13 58.00 -17.25 9.25
C LEU A 13 57.50 -15.82 8.87
N GLN A 14 58.40 -14.88 8.56
CA GLN A 14 58.19 -13.41 8.52
C GLN A 14 59.20 -12.70 7.57
N LEU A 15 59.08 -11.46 7.06
CA LEU A 15 58.02 -10.42 7.11
C LEU A 15 58.19 -9.34 5.99
N SER A 16 57.16 -9.09 5.18
CA SER A 16 56.81 -7.82 4.47
C SER A 16 57.93 -7.04 3.67
N PRO A 17 57.93 -5.69 3.43
CA PRO A 17 58.04 -5.17 2.04
C PRO A 17 59.00 -3.95 1.74
N ASN A 18 58.98 -3.48 0.48
CA ASN A 18 59.33 -2.13 -0.06
C ASN A 18 60.76 -1.80 -0.58
N TYR A 19 60.80 -0.74 -1.43
CA TYR A 19 61.92 0.01 -2.07
C TYR A 19 62.64 -0.60 -3.30
N VAL A 20 63.21 0.16 -4.28
CA VAL A 20 62.77 1.39 -5.04
C VAL A 20 63.77 1.73 -6.18
N HIS A 21 63.28 2.28 -7.31
CA HIS A 21 63.94 2.99 -8.46
C HIS A 21 65.33 2.61 -9.07
N GLY A 22 65.40 2.69 -10.41
CA GLY A 22 66.61 2.84 -11.25
C GLY A 22 66.22 3.12 -12.72
N GLU A 23 67.01 3.90 -13.49
CA GLU A 23 66.65 4.45 -14.82
C GLU A 23 67.60 4.06 -16.00
N LEU A 24 67.31 4.60 -17.20
CA LEU A 24 68.07 4.64 -18.48
C LEU A 24 67.75 3.51 -19.49
N SER A 25 67.62 3.74 -20.82
CA SER A 25 67.70 4.96 -21.65
C SER A 25 66.92 4.84 -22.99
N SER A 26 66.83 5.93 -23.77
CA SER A 26 66.20 6.09 -25.11
C SER A 26 67.25 6.04 -26.27
N PRO A 27 66.99 6.29 -27.60
CA PRO A 27 65.81 6.88 -28.30
C PRO A 27 65.46 6.35 -29.75
N PHE A 28 64.56 7.08 -30.45
CA PHE A 28 64.33 7.23 -31.93
C PHE A 28 63.23 6.46 -32.74
N LEU A 29 62.19 7.22 -33.12
CA LEU A 29 61.40 7.34 -34.38
C LEU A 29 61.11 6.15 -35.36
N GLY A 30 59.83 6.03 -35.78
CA GLY A 30 59.41 5.39 -37.04
C GLY A 30 57.89 5.15 -37.22
N PHE A 31 57.29 5.58 -38.33
CA PHE A 31 55.88 5.38 -38.80
C PHE A 31 55.91 5.11 -40.33
N PRO A 32 54.79 4.77 -41.03
CA PRO A 32 53.71 3.78 -40.76
C PRO A 32 53.50 2.83 -41.99
N PHE A 33 52.47 1.97 -42.03
CA PHE A 33 51.56 1.75 -43.20
C PHE A 33 50.39 0.78 -42.88
N SER A 34 49.50 0.54 -43.84
CA SER A 34 48.15 -0.06 -43.68
C SER A 34 47.72 -0.94 -44.88
N SER A 35 46.69 -1.80 -44.74
CA SER A 35 45.59 -1.96 -45.74
C SER A 35 44.56 -3.06 -45.36
N ASN A 36 43.41 -3.08 -46.06
CA ASN A 36 42.28 -4.00 -45.87
C ASN A 36 42.26 -5.14 -46.91
N ILE A 37 41.53 -6.23 -46.66
CA ILE A 37 41.04 -7.18 -47.69
C ILE A 37 39.56 -7.50 -47.44
N CYS A 38 38.81 -7.82 -48.51
CA CYS A 38 37.37 -8.12 -48.50
C CYS A 38 37.03 -9.15 -49.61
N CYS A 39 35.75 -9.59 -49.64
CA CYS A 39 35.01 -10.21 -50.76
C CYS A 39 35.05 -11.74 -51.02
N SER A 40 33.83 -12.32 -50.91
CA SER A 40 33.14 -13.22 -51.87
C SER A 40 33.45 -14.72 -52.02
N GLU A 41 32.40 -15.45 -52.41
CA GLU A 41 32.24 -16.91 -52.58
C GLU A 41 32.69 -17.41 -53.98
N PRO A 42 32.60 -18.73 -54.27
CA PRO A 42 31.41 -19.20 -55.03
C PRO A 42 30.87 -20.61 -54.66
N ASP A 43 29.71 -20.95 -55.25
CA ASP A 43 28.96 -22.21 -55.15
C ASP A 43 29.18 -23.16 -56.37
N MET A 44 29.02 -24.49 -56.19
CA MET A 44 28.46 -25.46 -57.16
C MET A 44 28.48 -26.92 -56.64
N SER A 45 27.80 -27.86 -57.34
CA SER A 45 27.23 -29.08 -56.73
C SER A 45 27.30 -30.39 -57.57
N TRP A 46 27.00 -31.52 -56.88
CA TRP A 46 26.66 -32.90 -57.36
C TRP A 46 27.76 -33.93 -57.70
N LEU A 47 27.73 -35.12 -57.04
CA LEU A 47 27.39 -36.42 -57.67
C LEU A 47 27.40 -37.67 -56.72
N ARG A 48 26.21 -38.32 -56.58
CA ARG A 48 25.89 -39.77 -56.37
C ARG A 48 26.47 -40.63 -55.21
N SER A 49 25.67 -41.65 -54.84
CA SER A 49 25.80 -42.60 -53.70
C SER A 49 26.24 -44.02 -54.14
N PRO A 50 26.49 -45.02 -53.23
CA PRO A 50 25.41 -45.77 -52.56
C PRO A 50 25.68 -46.22 -51.08
N HIS A 51 24.73 -47.00 -50.54
CA HIS A 51 24.53 -47.48 -49.15
C HIS A 51 25.38 -48.75 -48.79
N PRO A 52 25.46 -49.26 -47.51
CA PRO A 52 24.31 -49.49 -46.62
C PRO A 52 24.44 -49.40 -45.07
N SER A 53 23.26 -49.34 -44.44
CA SER A 53 22.86 -49.85 -43.11
C SER A 53 23.80 -49.82 -41.89
N LEU A 54 23.39 -49.06 -40.86
CA LEU A 54 23.45 -49.53 -39.47
C LEU A 54 22.41 -48.80 -38.60
N THR A 55 21.57 -49.54 -37.88
CA THR A 55 20.53 -49.00 -37.00
C THR A 55 21.03 -48.88 -35.56
N ARG A 56 20.87 -47.71 -34.92
CA ARG A 56 21.01 -47.59 -33.46
C ARG A 56 20.13 -46.49 -32.89
N SER A 57 19.46 -46.83 -31.79
CA SER A 57 18.56 -45.94 -31.04
C SER A 57 19.25 -44.62 -30.63
N GLY A 58 18.58 -43.50 -30.92
CA GLY A 58 18.91 -42.18 -30.38
C GLY A 58 17.76 -41.69 -29.51
N ASN A 59 17.98 -41.55 -28.20
CA ASN A 59 17.00 -40.98 -27.29
C ASN A 59 16.76 -39.50 -27.63
N ARG A 60 15.59 -39.17 -28.18
CA ARG A 60 15.14 -37.77 -28.29
C ARG A 60 14.83 -37.23 -26.90
N PHE A 61 15.77 -36.48 -26.32
CA PHE A 61 15.47 -35.59 -25.20
C PHE A 61 14.44 -34.55 -25.67
N VAL A 62 13.19 -34.68 -25.20
CA VAL A 62 12.14 -33.69 -25.44
C VAL A 62 12.26 -32.60 -24.37
N ILE A 63 12.94 -31.52 -24.71
CA ILE A 63 12.94 -30.31 -23.87
C ILE A 63 11.56 -29.66 -23.98
N SER A 64 10.69 -29.95 -23.01
CA SER A 64 9.37 -29.35 -22.88
C SER A 64 9.47 -27.98 -22.22
N SER A 65 9.76 -26.93 -22.98
CA SER A 65 9.63 -25.56 -22.49
C SER A 65 8.15 -25.21 -22.30
N LYS A 66 7.73 -25.08 -21.04
CA LYS A 66 6.41 -24.47 -20.72
C LYS A 66 6.46 -23.00 -21.15
N ARG A 67 5.59 -22.59 -22.07
CA ARG A 67 5.34 -21.16 -22.31
C ARG A 67 4.76 -20.54 -21.04
N ILE A 68 5.40 -19.50 -20.55
CA ILE A 68 4.90 -18.66 -19.45
C ILE A 68 4.22 -17.47 -20.13
N SER A 69 2.88 -17.41 -20.11
CA SER A 69 2.12 -16.40 -20.85
C SER A 69 2.48 -14.96 -20.47
N GLY A 70 2.82 -14.71 -19.21
CA GLY A 70 3.30 -13.39 -18.75
C GLY A 70 4.61 -12.94 -19.43
N LEU A 71 5.46 -13.87 -19.89
CA LEU A 71 6.66 -13.52 -20.66
C LEU A 71 6.31 -13.08 -22.09
N GLU A 72 5.36 -13.75 -22.74
CA GLU A 72 4.87 -13.35 -24.07
C GLU A 72 4.13 -11.99 -24.02
N GLU A 73 3.39 -11.73 -22.93
CA GLU A 73 2.73 -10.44 -22.67
C GLU A 73 3.75 -9.31 -22.44
N ALA A 74 4.74 -9.52 -21.56
CA ALA A 74 5.81 -8.55 -21.30
C ALA A 74 6.63 -8.25 -22.56
N MET A 75 6.86 -9.26 -23.42
CA MET A 75 7.50 -9.07 -24.73
C MET A 75 6.62 -8.27 -25.70
N ARG A 76 5.29 -8.41 -25.69
CA ARG A 76 4.40 -7.57 -26.52
C ARG A 76 4.40 -6.12 -26.05
N ILE A 77 4.25 -5.88 -24.74
CA ILE A 77 4.29 -4.54 -24.12
C ILE A 77 5.63 -3.85 -24.43
N THR A 78 6.75 -4.58 -24.35
CA THR A 78 8.08 -4.06 -24.74
C THR A 78 8.09 -3.61 -26.19
N ARG A 79 7.59 -4.45 -27.11
CA ARG A 79 7.57 -4.18 -28.55
C ARG A 79 6.65 -3.02 -28.95
N GLU A 80 5.55 -2.82 -28.21
CA GLU A 80 4.65 -1.67 -28.36
C GLU A 80 5.27 -0.36 -27.84
N LYS A 81 6.11 -0.41 -26.79
CA LYS A 81 6.91 0.74 -26.33
C LYS A 81 8.04 1.10 -27.32
N GLU A 82 8.77 0.12 -27.86
CA GLU A 82 9.86 0.34 -28.82
C GLU A 82 9.42 1.16 -30.05
N LEU A 83 8.17 0.96 -30.50
CA LEU A 83 7.57 1.68 -31.64
C LEU A 83 7.22 3.14 -31.36
N GLN A 84 7.15 3.57 -30.09
CA GLN A 84 6.74 4.93 -29.69
C GLN A 84 7.92 5.91 -29.53
N GLY A 85 9.15 5.39 -29.45
CA GLY A 85 10.38 6.18 -29.34
C GLY A 85 10.61 6.81 -27.96
N PRO A 86 11.81 7.38 -27.73
CA PRO A 86 12.20 7.88 -26.41
C PRO A 86 11.49 9.21 -26.07
N ARG A 87 10.54 9.18 -25.14
CA ARG A 87 10.02 10.39 -24.51
C ARG A 87 11.15 11.12 -23.78
N LYS A 88 11.27 12.44 -23.99
CA LYS A 88 12.15 13.30 -23.19
C LYS A 88 11.56 13.46 -21.78
N VAL A 89 11.96 12.61 -20.85
CA VAL A 89 11.81 12.89 -19.42
C VAL A 89 12.76 14.03 -19.08
N ASN A 90 12.24 15.15 -18.58
CA ASN A 90 13.06 16.21 -18.02
C ASN A 90 13.68 15.68 -16.72
N LYS A 91 14.95 15.28 -16.76
CA LYS A 91 15.65 14.84 -15.54
C LYS A 91 15.69 15.98 -14.53
N THR A 92 15.22 15.71 -13.32
CA THR A 92 15.44 16.55 -12.14
C THR A 92 16.95 16.74 -11.91
N PRO A 93 17.39 17.89 -11.36
CA PRO A 93 18.76 18.04 -10.89
C PRO A 93 19.04 17.00 -9.80
N PRO A 94 20.16 16.23 -9.85
CA PRO A 94 20.48 15.25 -8.84
C PRO A 94 20.56 15.85 -7.43
N LEU A 95 20.12 15.08 -6.44
CA LEU A 95 20.15 15.45 -5.04
C LEU A 95 21.54 15.88 -4.58
N ARG A 96 21.54 16.84 -3.66
CA ARG A 96 22.74 17.36 -3.01
C ARG A 96 22.47 17.43 -1.52
N ARG A 97 23.39 16.89 -0.74
CA ARG A 97 23.39 16.99 0.73
C ARG A 97 23.39 18.46 1.15
N GLY A 98 22.40 18.84 1.95
CA GLY A 98 22.33 20.13 2.62
C GLY A 98 23.17 20.17 3.89
N ARG A 99 22.92 21.17 4.73
CA ARG A 99 23.56 21.30 6.04
C ARG A 99 22.76 20.52 7.09
N VAL A 100 23.30 19.40 7.55
CA VAL A 100 22.80 18.70 8.74
C VAL A 100 23.01 19.58 9.97
N SER A 101 21.98 19.78 10.79
CA SER A 101 22.10 20.50 12.08
C SER A 101 22.47 19.55 13.23
N PRO A 102 22.94 20.06 14.39
CA PRO A 102 23.29 19.22 15.53
C PRO A 102 22.17 18.26 15.99
N ARG A 103 22.58 17.17 16.64
CA ARG A 103 21.66 16.19 17.25
C ARG A 103 20.75 16.87 18.27
N LEU A 104 19.46 16.55 18.22
CA LEU A 104 18.45 17.07 19.16
C LEU A 104 18.55 16.33 20.52
N PRO A 105 18.36 17.02 21.66
CA PRO A 105 18.52 16.45 22.99
C PRO A 105 17.27 15.67 23.45
N VAL A 106 17.48 14.48 24.01
CA VAL A 106 16.43 13.67 24.63
C VAL A 106 16.46 13.84 26.15
N PRO A 107 15.35 14.23 26.82
CA PRO A 107 15.28 14.32 28.27
C PRO A 107 15.63 13.00 28.98
N ASP A 108 16.33 13.09 30.12
CA ASP A 108 16.87 11.91 30.82
C ASP A 108 15.82 11.00 31.48
N HIS A 109 14.56 11.44 31.59
CA HIS A 109 13.46 10.62 32.09
C HIS A 109 12.87 9.67 31.03
N ILE A 110 13.18 9.87 29.74
CA ILE A 110 12.69 9.01 28.65
C ILE A 110 13.57 7.74 28.59
N PRO A 111 12.97 6.52 28.59
CA PRO A 111 13.71 5.28 28.43
C PRO A 111 14.50 5.23 27.12
N LYS A 112 15.82 5.00 27.22
CA LYS A 112 16.74 4.98 26.08
C LYS A 112 17.02 3.52 25.68
N PRO A 113 16.90 3.13 24.40
CA PRO A 113 17.18 1.76 23.95
C PRO A 113 18.70 1.42 24.08
N PRO A 114 19.07 0.13 24.16
CA PRO A 114 20.38 -0.31 24.67
C PRO A 114 21.60 0.07 23.80
N TYR A 115 21.40 0.48 22.54
CA TYR A 115 22.48 0.97 21.67
C TYR A 115 22.86 2.44 21.92
N VAL A 116 22.07 3.20 22.68
CA VAL A 116 22.31 4.63 22.91
C VAL A 116 23.56 4.85 23.77
N GLY A 117 24.59 5.41 23.14
CA GLY A 117 25.93 5.59 23.73
C GLY A 117 27.04 4.93 22.91
N SER A 118 26.68 3.98 22.04
CA SER A 118 27.56 3.43 21.01
C SER A 118 27.46 4.24 19.70
N THR A 119 28.54 4.23 18.91
CA THR A 119 28.53 4.62 17.48
C THR A 119 28.75 3.41 16.56
N LEU A 120 28.82 2.19 17.11
CA LEU A 120 28.83 0.95 16.33
C LEU A 120 27.39 0.58 15.96
N LEU A 121 27.18 0.17 14.72
CA LEU A 121 25.91 -0.39 14.28
C LEU A 121 25.68 -1.73 15.00
N PRO A 122 24.53 -1.96 15.66
CA PRO A 122 24.22 -3.25 16.26
C PRO A 122 24.19 -4.37 15.21
N GLU A 123 24.61 -5.58 15.62
CA GLU A 123 24.37 -6.77 14.81
C GLU A 123 22.86 -7.11 14.81
N ILE A 124 22.36 -7.62 13.69
CA ILE A 124 20.98 -8.09 13.56
C ILE A 124 20.77 -9.25 14.54
N ALA A 125 19.84 -9.10 15.48
CA ALA A 125 19.58 -10.13 16.48
C ALA A 125 18.96 -11.39 15.84
N LYS A 126 19.42 -12.57 16.23
CA LYS A 126 18.95 -13.86 15.67
C LYS A 126 17.64 -14.35 16.29
N GLU A 127 17.08 -13.57 17.22
CA GLU A 127 15.92 -13.92 18.01
C GLU A 127 14.67 -13.30 17.37
N HIS A 128 13.81 -14.17 16.84
CA HIS A 128 12.51 -13.79 16.29
C HIS A 128 11.65 -13.12 17.38
N GLN A 129 11.04 -11.99 17.05
CA GLN A 129 10.25 -11.20 18.00
C GLN A 129 8.84 -11.80 18.14
N ILE A 130 8.74 -12.89 18.89
CA ILE A 130 7.49 -13.60 19.19
C ILE A 130 7.04 -13.22 20.60
N HIS A 131 5.83 -12.69 20.72
CA HIS A 131 5.34 -12.03 21.94
C HIS A 131 4.20 -12.78 22.61
N ASP A 132 4.09 -12.59 23.93
CA ASP A 132 2.90 -12.93 24.70
C ASP A 132 1.84 -11.81 24.63
N ALA A 133 0.74 -11.96 25.38
CA ALA A 133 -0.34 -10.99 25.40
C ALA A 133 0.09 -9.59 25.90
N GLU A 134 1.11 -9.48 26.76
CA GLU A 134 1.61 -8.19 27.23
C GLU A 134 2.55 -7.55 26.20
N GLY A 135 3.47 -8.34 25.62
CA GLY A 135 4.33 -7.89 24.53
C GLY A 135 3.52 -7.41 23.32
N ILE A 136 2.46 -8.13 22.94
CA ILE A 136 1.52 -7.71 21.90
C ILE A 136 0.84 -6.37 22.24
N ALA A 137 0.42 -6.16 23.49
CA ALA A 137 -0.20 -4.91 23.91
C ALA A 137 0.78 -3.73 23.86
N ARG A 138 2.05 -3.96 24.26
CA ARG A 138 3.12 -2.95 24.16
C ARG A 138 3.49 -2.65 22.70
N MET A 139 3.54 -3.66 21.83
CA MET A 139 3.76 -3.51 20.39
C MET A 139 2.64 -2.71 19.71
N ARG A 140 1.37 -2.95 20.06
CA ARG A 140 0.24 -2.11 19.60
C ARG A 140 0.42 -0.65 20.00
N ALA A 141 0.76 -0.37 21.25
CA ALA A 141 0.96 1.00 21.73
C ALA A 141 2.14 1.72 21.03
N ALA A 142 3.24 1.01 20.78
CA ALA A 142 4.37 1.55 20.02
C ALA A 142 4.01 1.79 18.54
N GLY A 143 3.29 0.85 17.91
CA GLY A 143 2.82 0.97 16.54
C GLY A 143 1.80 2.09 16.31
N GLU A 144 0.84 2.25 17.22
CA GLU A 144 -0.13 3.36 17.19
C GLU A 144 0.58 4.72 17.33
N LEU A 145 1.56 4.83 18.22
CA LEU A 145 2.36 6.05 18.35
C LEU A 145 3.15 6.35 17.07
N ALA A 146 3.83 5.35 16.49
CA ALA A 146 4.58 5.53 15.25
C ALA A 146 3.67 5.97 14.09
N ALA A 147 2.49 5.35 13.96
CA ALA A 147 1.49 5.72 12.95
C ALA A 147 1.02 7.18 13.09
N ARG A 148 0.67 7.63 14.31
CA ARG A 148 0.24 9.02 14.55
C ARG A 148 1.37 10.03 14.31
N VAL A 149 2.61 9.67 14.62
CA VAL A 149 3.79 10.52 14.35
C VAL A 149 4.08 10.62 12.85
N LEU A 150 3.96 9.51 12.11
CA LEU A 150 4.08 9.49 10.65
C LEU A 150 2.97 10.29 9.97
N GLU A 151 1.72 10.15 10.42
CA GLU A 151 0.58 10.93 9.94
C GLU A 151 0.80 12.44 10.15
N TYR A 152 1.22 12.84 11.36
CA TYR A 152 1.59 14.22 11.65
C TYR A 152 2.73 14.72 10.75
N ALA A 153 3.79 13.92 10.56
CA ALA A 153 4.90 14.27 9.68
C ALA A 153 4.43 14.50 8.22
N GLY A 154 3.48 13.70 7.75
CA GLY A 154 2.81 13.88 6.45
C GLY A 154 2.15 15.24 6.29
N THR A 155 1.53 15.80 7.34
CA THR A 155 0.91 17.15 7.29
C THR A 155 1.92 18.29 7.07
N LEU A 156 3.21 18.03 7.28
CA LEU A 156 4.30 18.99 7.10
C LEU A 156 4.87 18.98 5.67
N VAL A 157 4.52 17.97 4.86
CA VAL A 157 5.04 17.80 3.48
C VAL A 157 4.41 18.84 2.54
N LYS A 158 5.16 19.92 2.30
CA LYS A 158 4.81 20.99 1.35
C LYS A 158 6.07 21.69 0.83
N PRO A 159 6.01 22.37 -0.33
CA PRO A 159 7.16 23.10 -0.86
C PRO A 159 7.75 24.10 0.14
N SER A 160 9.05 24.35 0.02
CA SER A 160 9.87 25.22 0.88
C SER A 160 10.11 24.76 2.33
N VAL A 161 9.42 23.73 2.84
CA VAL A 161 9.77 23.11 4.14
C VAL A 161 11.04 22.27 4.01
N THR A 162 11.97 22.36 4.98
CA THR A 162 13.17 21.50 5.01
C THR A 162 12.92 20.15 5.67
N THR A 163 13.66 19.12 5.26
CA THR A 163 13.61 17.82 5.94
C THR A 163 14.04 17.92 7.41
N ASN A 164 14.96 18.83 7.74
CA ASN A 164 15.34 19.15 9.12
C ASN A 164 14.21 19.82 9.95
N GLU A 165 13.22 20.46 9.34
CA GLU A 165 12.04 20.97 10.07
C GLU A 165 11.07 19.83 10.39
N ILE A 166 10.92 18.86 9.48
CA ILE A 166 10.17 17.61 9.73
C ILE A 166 10.84 16.82 10.87
N ASP A 167 12.16 16.62 10.85
CA ASP A 167 12.91 15.98 11.95
C ASP A 167 12.70 16.64 13.31
N LYS A 168 12.69 17.98 13.37
CA LYS A 168 12.41 18.70 14.62
C LYS A 168 10.99 18.46 15.14
N ALA A 169 9.99 18.50 14.26
CA ALA A 169 8.59 18.33 14.64
C ALA A 169 8.29 16.87 15.05
N VAL A 170 8.80 15.90 14.29
CA VAL A 170 8.74 14.46 14.62
C VAL A 170 9.44 14.17 15.94
N HIS A 171 10.65 14.70 16.15
CA HIS A 171 11.36 14.59 17.42
C HIS A 171 10.52 15.11 18.58
N GLN A 172 10.00 16.34 18.47
CA GLN A 172 9.23 16.96 19.54
C GLN A 172 7.99 16.12 19.91
N MET A 173 7.22 15.65 18.92
CA MET A 173 6.04 14.81 19.17
C MET A 173 6.38 13.47 19.83
N ILE A 174 7.48 12.82 19.44
CA ILE A 174 7.94 11.56 20.05
C ILE A 174 8.34 11.79 21.52
N ILE A 175 9.03 12.89 21.81
CA ILE A 175 9.45 13.29 23.16
C ILE A 175 8.24 13.64 24.05
N GLU A 176 7.26 14.37 23.50
CA GLU A 176 6.01 14.71 24.21
C GLU A 176 5.14 13.48 24.51
N ALA A 177 5.21 12.43 23.68
CA ALA A 177 4.61 11.13 23.93
C ALA A 177 5.41 10.25 24.93
N GLY A 178 6.52 10.75 25.49
CA GLY A 178 7.36 10.02 26.44
C GLY A 178 8.19 8.88 25.82
N ALA A 179 8.31 8.86 24.49
CA ALA A 179 9.03 7.83 23.73
C ALA A 179 10.40 8.33 23.26
N TYR A 180 11.25 7.39 22.85
CA TYR A 180 12.57 7.68 22.27
C TYR A 180 12.53 7.52 20.74
N PRO A 181 13.04 8.48 19.94
CA PRO A 181 13.11 8.33 18.48
C PRO A 181 14.21 7.33 18.09
N SER A 182 13.83 6.12 17.70
CA SER A 182 14.77 4.98 17.61
C SER A 182 15.97 5.21 16.69
N PRO A 183 15.85 5.86 15.50
CA PRO A 183 17.02 6.14 14.66
C PRO A 183 18.09 6.98 15.35
N LEU A 184 17.73 7.79 16.35
CA LEU A 184 18.62 8.78 16.95
C LEU A 184 19.81 8.13 17.67
N GLY A 185 20.97 8.14 17.02
CA GLY A 185 22.20 7.50 17.46
C GLY A 185 22.31 6.00 17.15
N TYR A 186 21.35 5.38 16.47
CA TYR A 186 21.44 3.99 16.03
C TYR A 186 22.62 3.87 15.03
N GLY A 187 23.66 3.10 15.36
CA GLY A 187 24.91 3.07 14.60
C GLY A 187 25.60 4.44 14.41
N GLY A 188 25.25 5.44 15.23
CA GLY A 188 25.69 6.82 15.03
C GLY A 188 24.85 7.66 14.05
N PHE A 189 23.68 7.21 13.58
CA PHE A 189 22.77 8.02 12.77
C PHE A 189 22.39 9.32 13.51
N PRO A 190 22.50 10.51 12.87
CA PRO A 190 22.50 11.78 13.60
C PRO A 190 21.11 12.34 13.94
N LYS A 191 20.02 11.75 13.41
CA LYS A 191 18.68 12.35 13.37
C LYS A 191 17.58 11.43 13.90
N SER A 192 16.38 11.97 14.03
CA SER A 192 15.27 11.35 14.78
C SER A 192 14.33 10.50 13.90
N VAL A 193 14.46 10.68 12.59
CA VAL A 193 13.58 10.18 11.53
C VAL A 193 14.41 10.09 10.25
N CYS A 194 14.05 9.23 9.31
CA CYS A 194 14.63 9.21 7.97
C CYS A 194 13.72 10.00 7.00
N THR A 195 14.34 10.72 6.06
CA THR A 195 13.63 11.53 5.04
C THR A 195 14.25 11.29 3.67
N SER A 196 13.69 10.35 2.93
CA SER A 196 14.24 9.85 1.66
C SER A 196 13.47 10.49 0.50
N VAL A 197 14.06 11.52 -0.10
CA VAL A 197 13.45 12.32 -1.19
C VAL A 197 13.87 11.78 -2.56
N ASN A 198 12.96 11.75 -3.54
CA ASN A 198 13.21 11.44 -4.96
C ASN A 198 14.04 10.17 -5.23
N GLU A 199 15.30 10.30 -5.66
CA GLU A 199 16.20 9.16 -5.92
C GLU A 199 16.86 8.57 -4.66
N CYS A 200 16.62 9.14 -3.48
CA CYS A 200 16.99 8.55 -2.20
C CYS A 200 16.02 7.42 -1.85
N MET A 201 16.58 6.22 -1.70
CA MET A 201 15.86 4.97 -1.53
C MET A 201 15.41 4.79 -0.08
N CYS A 202 16.36 4.95 0.86
CA CYS A 202 16.13 4.87 2.30
C CYS A 202 17.24 5.62 3.07
N HIS A 203 17.04 5.77 4.38
CA HIS A 203 18.01 6.35 5.34
C HIS A 203 18.49 7.77 5.00
N GLY A 204 17.72 8.55 4.22
CA GLY A 204 18.08 9.92 3.87
C GLY A 204 18.15 10.81 5.11
N VAL A 205 19.33 11.39 5.39
CA VAL A 205 19.57 12.18 6.62
C VAL A 205 18.87 13.56 6.55
N PRO A 206 17.97 13.91 7.49
CA PRO A 206 17.34 15.23 7.56
C PRO A 206 18.35 16.40 7.62
N ASP A 207 18.23 17.33 6.67
CA ASP A 207 19.16 18.45 6.48
C ASP A 207 18.46 19.73 5.95
N SER A 208 19.24 20.75 5.58
CA SER A 208 18.71 22.04 5.12
C SER A 208 18.13 22.05 3.69
N ARG A 209 17.94 20.91 3.03
CA ARG A 209 17.26 20.82 1.73
C ARG A 209 15.78 21.13 1.89
N GLN A 210 15.32 22.20 1.25
CA GLN A 210 13.89 22.49 1.10
C GLN A 210 13.25 21.53 0.09
N LEU A 211 12.06 21.02 0.41
CA LEU A 211 11.18 20.32 -0.53
C LEU A 211 10.75 21.24 -1.68
N GLN A 212 10.66 20.68 -2.88
CA GLN A 212 10.27 21.37 -4.10
C GLN A 212 8.89 20.89 -4.57
N ASN A 213 8.16 21.73 -5.31
CA ASN A 213 6.91 21.27 -5.93
C ASN A 213 7.22 20.19 -6.98
N GLY A 214 6.64 19.01 -6.83
CA GLY A 214 6.88 17.84 -7.68
C GLY A 214 7.86 16.82 -7.09
N ASP A 215 8.46 17.10 -5.92
CA ASP A 215 9.19 16.08 -5.15
C ASP A 215 8.25 14.97 -4.64
N ILE A 216 8.80 13.78 -4.43
CA ILE A 216 8.24 12.78 -3.51
C ILE A 216 9.19 12.55 -2.34
N ILE A 217 8.65 12.28 -1.16
CA ILE A 217 9.42 12.03 0.07
C ILE A 217 8.84 10.85 0.83
N ASN A 218 9.62 9.78 0.99
CA ASN A 218 9.40 8.83 2.06
C ASN A 218 9.83 9.45 3.40
N ILE A 219 8.94 9.37 4.39
CA ILE A 219 9.24 9.65 5.80
C ILE A 219 9.13 8.32 6.53
N ASP A 220 10.16 8.00 7.32
CA ASP A 220 10.36 6.70 7.96
C ASP A 220 10.61 6.89 9.47
N VAL A 221 9.69 6.33 10.27
CA VAL A 221 9.41 6.68 11.67
C VAL A 221 9.41 5.41 12.53
N THR A 222 10.47 5.26 13.33
CA THR A 222 10.52 4.28 14.42
C THR A 222 10.49 4.95 15.80
N VAL A 223 9.53 4.59 16.65
CA VAL A 223 9.48 5.03 18.06
C VAL A 223 9.82 3.88 19.00
N TYR A 224 10.49 4.17 20.12
CA TYR A 224 10.73 3.23 21.21
C TYR A 224 9.93 3.65 22.44
N LEU A 225 8.91 2.86 22.79
CA LEU A 225 7.95 3.14 23.84
C LEU A 225 7.81 1.91 24.75
N ASN A 226 7.86 2.10 26.07
CA ASN A 226 7.65 1.04 27.07
C ASN A 226 8.50 -0.24 26.87
N GLY A 227 9.68 -0.10 26.26
CA GLY A 227 10.61 -1.20 25.99
C GLY A 227 10.54 -1.80 24.58
N TYR A 228 9.67 -1.30 23.71
CA TYR A 228 9.36 -1.87 22.39
C TYR A 228 9.45 -0.84 21.26
N HIS A 229 9.91 -1.28 20.10
CA HIS A 229 9.98 -0.49 18.87
C HIS A 229 8.70 -0.65 18.04
N GLY A 230 8.14 0.45 17.55
CA GLY A 230 7.06 0.46 16.56
C GLY A 230 7.52 1.23 15.32
N ASP A 231 7.33 0.64 14.13
CA ASP A 231 8.09 1.02 12.93
C ASP A 231 7.22 1.09 11.67
N THR A 232 7.27 2.22 10.95
CA THR A 232 6.42 2.48 9.77
C THR A 232 6.95 3.63 8.92
N SER A 233 6.71 3.57 7.60
CA SER A 233 7.09 4.61 6.66
C SER A 233 6.08 4.78 5.53
N LYS A 234 6.00 5.99 4.97
CA LYS A 234 5.09 6.31 3.86
C LYS A 234 5.71 7.33 2.92
N THR A 235 5.49 7.15 1.61
CA THR A 235 5.86 8.13 0.58
C THR A 235 4.73 9.14 0.37
N TYR A 236 5.07 10.42 0.55
CA TYR A 236 4.17 11.57 0.39
C TYR A 236 4.49 12.35 -0.90
N LEU A 237 3.46 12.99 -1.44
CA LEU A 237 3.52 13.85 -2.63
C LEU A 237 3.71 15.32 -2.22
N CYS A 238 4.75 15.99 -2.70
CA CYS A 238 5.01 17.39 -2.34
C CYS A 238 4.50 18.36 -3.41
N GLY A 239 3.29 18.91 -3.19
CA GLY A 239 2.63 19.80 -4.15
C GLY A 239 2.09 19.05 -5.37
N ASP A 240 2.11 19.70 -6.54
CA ASP A 240 1.69 19.05 -7.78
C ASP A 240 2.78 18.11 -8.34
N VAL A 241 2.54 16.81 -8.20
CA VAL A 241 3.41 15.71 -8.63
C VAL A 241 2.82 15.05 -9.87
N SER A 242 3.61 14.82 -10.93
CA SER A 242 3.10 14.25 -12.19
C SER A 242 2.54 12.82 -12.05
N ASP A 243 1.53 12.48 -12.84
CA ASP A 243 0.80 11.20 -12.71
C ASP A 243 1.66 9.91 -12.84
N PRO A 244 2.73 9.85 -13.65
CA PRO A 244 3.66 8.71 -13.64
C PRO A 244 4.34 8.49 -12.28
N ILE A 245 4.58 9.57 -11.53
CA ILE A 245 5.19 9.54 -10.20
C ILE A 245 4.11 9.22 -9.14
N LYS A 246 2.90 9.81 -9.25
CA LYS A 246 1.74 9.39 -8.43
C LYS A 246 1.51 7.87 -8.54
N ARG A 247 1.64 7.30 -9.74
CA ARG A 247 1.51 5.86 -10.00
C ARG A 247 2.63 5.01 -9.40
N LEU A 248 3.89 5.49 -9.38
CA LEU A 248 4.96 4.79 -8.65
C LEU A 248 4.57 4.65 -7.17
N VAL A 249 4.22 5.76 -6.53
CA VAL A 249 3.84 5.83 -5.11
C VAL A 249 2.65 4.89 -4.83
N GLN A 250 1.58 4.98 -5.62
CA GLN A 250 0.40 4.11 -5.49
C GLN A 250 0.77 2.62 -5.61
N VAL A 251 1.56 2.22 -6.61
CA VAL A 251 1.86 0.80 -6.81
C VAL A 251 2.80 0.25 -5.72
N THR A 252 3.64 1.10 -5.10
CA THR A 252 4.40 0.71 -3.90
C THR A 252 3.49 0.40 -2.71
N GLU A 253 2.49 1.24 -2.45
CA GLU A 253 1.47 1.00 -1.43
C GLU A 253 0.67 -0.29 -1.75
N GLU A 254 0.25 -0.48 -3.00
CA GLU A 254 -0.42 -1.69 -3.46
C GLU A 254 0.43 -2.96 -3.37
N CYS A 255 1.76 -2.88 -3.52
CA CYS A 255 2.66 -4.02 -3.33
C CYS A 255 2.74 -4.42 -1.85
N LEU A 256 2.90 -3.45 -0.93
CA LEU A 256 2.89 -3.67 0.51
C LEU A 256 1.62 -4.38 0.98
N GLU A 257 0.45 -3.91 0.56
CA GLU A 257 -0.83 -4.59 0.83
C GLU A 257 -0.81 -6.07 0.39
N LYS A 258 -0.17 -6.37 -0.75
CA LYS A 258 -0.13 -7.72 -1.35
C LYS A 258 0.95 -8.61 -0.74
N GLY A 259 1.99 -8.01 -0.15
CA GLY A 259 2.91 -8.67 0.77
C GLY A 259 2.21 -9.08 2.06
N ILE A 260 1.54 -8.13 2.72
CA ILE A 260 0.79 -8.37 3.97
C ILE A 260 -0.36 -9.38 3.75
N ALA A 261 -1.08 -9.31 2.63
CA ALA A 261 -2.23 -10.19 2.36
C ALA A 261 -1.91 -11.69 2.21
N VAL A 262 -0.63 -12.10 2.18
CA VAL A 262 -0.22 -13.52 2.23
C VAL A 262 0.35 -13.94 3.59
N CYS A 263 0.42 -13.03 4.57
CA CYS A 263 0.94 -13.28 5.91
C CYS A 263 -0.11 -13.92 6.83
N LYS A 264 0.30 -14.99 7.50
CA LYS A 264 -0.41 -15.70 8.58
C LYS A 264 0.45 -16.83 9.13
N ASP A 265 0.06 -17.40 10.26
CA ASP A 265 0.67 -18.62 10.81
C ASP A 265 0.88 -19.72 9.75
N GLY A 266 2.07 -20.33 9.76
CA GLY A 266 2.48 -21.37 8.81
C GLY A 266 2.73 -20.89 7.37
N ALA A 267 2.68 -19.59 7.08
CA ALA A 267 3.03 -19.08 5.76
C ALA A 267 4.54 -18.87 5.59
N THR A 268 5.11 -19.39 4.49
CA THR A 268 6.55 -19.22 4.18
C THR A 268 6.88 -17.78 3.76
N TYR A 269 7.92 -17.17 4.34
CA TYR A 269 8.33 -15.77 4.10
C TYR A 269 8.43 -15.39 2.62
N LYS A 270 9.04 -16.23 1.78
CA LYS A 270 9.18 -16.00 0.33
C LYS A 270 7.87 -15.80 -0.45
N LYS A 271 6.70 -16.04 0.16
CA LYS A 271 5.40 -15.63 -0.42
C LYS A 271 5.29 -14.10 -0.53
N ILE A 272 5.83 -13.35 0.43
CA ILE A 272 5.84 -11.88 0.45
C ILE A 272 6.55 -11.38 -0.81
N GLY A 273 7.86 -11.62 -0.94
CA GLY A 273 8.64 -11.14 -2.09
C GLY A 273 8.19 -11.69 -3.45
N LYS A 274 7.59 -12.89 -3.46
CA LYS A 274 6.90 -13.41 -4.65
C LYS A 274 5.70 -12.54 -5.05
N ARG A 275 4.82 -12.12 -4.13
CA ARG A 275 3.64 -11.30 -4.44
C ARG A 275 3.98 -9.88 -4.83
N ILE A 276 4.97 -9.30 -4.16
CA ILE A 276 5.53 -7.97 -4.46
C ILE A 276 6.02 -7.94 -5.90
N SER A 277 6.92 -8.88 -6.25
CA SER A 277 7.45 -9.01 -7.61
C SER A 277 6.32 -9.24 -8.62
N GLU A 278 5.37 -10.15 -8.34
CA GLU A 278 4.19 -10.41 -9.20
C GLU A 278 3.23 -9.22 -9.35
N HIS A 279 3.38 -8.14 -8.58
CA HIS A 279 2.65 -6.89 -8.81
C HIS A 279 3.52 -5.85 -9.51
N ALA A 280 4.72 -5.57 -8.98
CA ALA A 280 5.68 -4.64 -9.57
C ALA A 280 6.01 -4.96 -11.05
N GLU A 281 6.21 -6.24 -11.38
CA GLU A 281 6.47 -6.73 -12.76
C GLU A 281 5.40 -6.26 -13.78
N LYS A 282 4.12 -6.13 -13.37
CA LYS A 282 3.00 -5.76 -14.27
C LYS A 282 3.06 -4.32 -14.77
N TYR A 283 3.55 -3.41 -13.93
CA TYR A 283 3.67 -1.99 -14.24
C TYR A 283 5.02 -1.66 -14.87
N GLY A 284 5.93 -2.65 -14.90
CA GLY A 284 7.34 -2.43 -15.16
C GLY A 284 7.95 -1.60 -14.04
N TYR A 285 7.91 -2.09 -12.79
CA TYR A 285 8.63 -1.53 -11.64
C TYR A 285 9.55 -2.60 -11.03
N GLY A 286 10.68 -2.17 -10.47
CA GLY A 286 11.77 -3.02 -9.98
C GLY A 286 11.86 -3.02 -8.46
N VAL A 287 11.99 -4.21 -7.88
CA VAL A 287 12.11 -4.42 -6.44
C VAL A 287 13.59 -4.45 -6.05
N VAL A 288 13.94 -3.75 -4.98
CA VAL A 288 15.34 -3.61 -4.53
C VAL A 288 15.75 -4.84 -3.70
N GLU A 289 16.81 -5.53 -4.11
CA GLU A 289 17.27 -6.77 -3.45
C GLU A 289 18.11 -6.53 -2.18
N ARG A 290 18.57 -5.28 -1.96
CA ARG A 290 19.52 -4.93 -0.88
C ARG A 290 18.84 -4.48 0.42
N PHE A 291 17.56 -4.12 0.37
CA PHE A 291 16.79 -3.66 1.53
C PHE A 291 15.65 -4.62 1.82
N VAL A 292 15.50 -4.96 3.09
CA VAL A 292 14.71 -6.10 3.59
C VAL A 292 13.95 -5.65 4.83
N GLY A 293 12.73 -6.14 5.01
CA GLY A 293 12.04 -6.00 6.29
C GLY A 293 12.72 -6.86 7.35
N HIS A 294 12.43 -6.62 8.62
CA HIS A 294 13.11 -7.28 9.74
C HIS A 294 12.14 -7.58 10.87
N GLY A 295 12.48 -8.57 11.71
CA GLY A 295 11.85 -8.66 13.02
C GLY A 295 12.05 -7.36 13.80
N VAL A 296 10.99 -6.93 14.47
CA VAL A 296 10.96 -5.68 15.26
C VAL A 296 10.13 -5.92 16.53
N GLY A 297 10.61 -5.46 17.67
CA GLY A 297 10.05 -5.79 18.98
C GLY A 297 10.79 -5.09 20.11
N THR A 298 11.30 -5.85 21.08
CA THR A 298 12.23 -5.29 22.09
C THR A 298 13.59 -4.94 21.47
N VAL A 299 13.91 -5.54 20.33
CA VAL A 299 15.03 -5.19 19.44
C VAL A 299 14.49 -4.44 18.21
N PHE A 300 15.24 -3.44 17.74
CA PHE A 300 14.90 -2.66 16.54
C PHE A 300 14.98 -3.52 15.27
N HIS A 301 16.13 -4.17 15.02
CA HIS A 301 16.35 -5.03 13.86
C HIS A 301 16.75 -6.45 14.27
N SER A 302 15.96 -7.45 13.88
CA SER A 302 16.22 -8.87 14.11
C SER A 302 15.80 -9.76 12.93
N GLU A 303 16.06 -11.06 13.03
CA GLU A 303 15.35 -12.06 12.23
C GLU A 303 13.83 -12.03 12.54
N PRO A 304 12.95 -12.40 11.59
CA PRO A 304 13.24 -12.85 10.23
C PRO A 304 13.59 -11.70 9.27
N LEU A 305 14.60 -11.88 8.43
CA LEU A 305 14.86 -10.96 7.31
C LEU A 305 13.91 -11.22 6.12
N ILE A 306 13.07 -10.23 5.82
CA ILE A 306 12.00 -10.29 4.83
C ILE A 306 12.49 -9.78 3.47
N LEU A 307 12.80 -10.72 2.56
CA LEU A 307 13.18 -10.43 1.19
C LEU A 307 11.96 -10.03 0.34
N HIS A 308 11.98 -8.80 -0.18
CA HIS A 308 10.92 -8.21 -1.02
C HIS A 308 10.96 -8.67 -2.49
N ASN A 309 12.11 -9.14 -2.99
CA ASN A 309 12.23 -9.71 -4.33
C ASN A 309 11.78 -11.18 -4.38
N ARG A 310 11.55 -11.71 -5.58
CA ARG A 310 11.22 -13.13 -5.79
C ARG A 310 12.42 -14.01 -5.42
N ASN A 311 12.31 -14.74 -4.32
CA ASN A 311 13.42 -15.49 -3.71
C ASN A 311 13.00 -16.91 -3.30
N GLU A 312 13.97 -17.72 -2.89
CA GLU A 312 13.75 -19.11 -2.44
C GLU A 312 14.01 -19.33 -0.94
N SER A 313 13.94 -18.27 -0.11
CA SER A 313 14.21 -18.36 1.33
C SER A 313 13.35 -19.40 2.07
N THR A 314 13.94 -19.93 3.14
CA THR A 314 13.33 -20.91 4.04
C THR A 314 12.80 -20.25 5.31
N GLY A 315 11.88 -20.91 5.99
CA GLY A 315 11.23 -20.40 7.20
C GLY A 315 9.74 -20.15 6.98
N CYS A 316 8.98 -20.17 8.07
CA CYS A 316 7.55 -19.86 8.12
C CYS A 316 7.29 -18.88 9.26
N MET A 317 6.26 -18.06 9.06
CA MET A 317 5.68 -17.16 10.06
C MET A 317 5.00 -17.96 11.17
N VAL A 318 5.03 -17.43 12.40
CA VAL A 318 4.44 -18.07 13.60
C VAL A 318 3.45 -17.11 14.27
N GLU A 319 2.31 -17.60 14.77
CA GLU A 319 1.39 -16.77 15.58
C GLU A 319 2.10 -16.10 16.78
N GLY A 320 1.88 -14.79 16.95
CA GLY A 320 2.53 -13.95 17.97
C GLY A 320 3.80 -13.22 17.50
N GLU A 321 4.30 -13.52 16.31
CA GLU A 321 5.50 -12.92 15.72
C GLU A 321 5.26 -11.51 15.14
N THR A 322 6.20 -10.58 15.34
CA THR A 322 6.19 -9.25 14.70
C THR A 322 7.41 -8.96 13.84
N PHE A 323 7.17 -8.46 12.64
CA PHE A 323 8.20 -7.98 11.70
C PHE A 323 7.66 -6.85 10.83
N THR A 324 8.58 -6.09 10.20
CA THR A 324 8.24 -5.10 9.18
C THR A 324 8.18 -5.74 7.79
N ILE A 325 7.34 -5.17 6.93
CA ILE A 325 7.47 -5.31 5.48
C ILE A 325 7.69 -3.89 4.96
N GLY A 326 8.86 -3.62 4.37
CA GLY A 326 9.42 -2.29 4.13
C GLY A 326 9.89 -2.11 2.69
N GLU A 327 8.96 -1.83 1.79
CA GLU A 327 9.19 -2.00 0.36
C GLU A 327 9.72 -0.75 -0.33
N CYS A 328 11.03 -0.67 -0.55
CA CYS A 328 11.59 0.28 -1.52
C CYS A 328 11.42 -0.25 -2.95
N MET A 329 10.62 0.46 -3.75
CA MET A 329 10.46 0.24 -5.19
C MET A 329 11.16 1.31 -6.02
N THR A 330 11.61 0.92 -7.22
CA THR A 330 12.17 1.81 -8.24
C THR A 330 11.43 1.62 -9.56
N VAL A 331 11.31 2.66 -10.38
CA VAL A 331 10.59 2.58 -11.67
C VAL A 331 11.36 1.69 -12.68
N ILE A 332 10.73 1.07 -13.68
CA ILE A 332 11.40 0.55 -14.89
C ILE A 332 10.91 1.27 -16.15
N ASP A 333 11.84 1.66 -17.04
CA ASP A 333 11.48 1.90 -18.45
C ASP A 333 12.50 1.27 -19.42
N THR A 334 11.99 0.44 -20.32
CA THR A 334 12.76 -0.58 -21.05
C THR A 334 13.25 -0.05 -22.41
N LEU A 335 14.52 0.33 -22.56
CA LEU A 335 15.06 0.73 -23.88
C LEU A 335 16.60 0.68 -24.02
N LYS A 336 17.15 -0.43 -24.57
CA LYS A 336 18.21 -0.54 -25.63
C LYS A 336 19.05 -1.84 -25.58
N LEU A 337 18.90 -2.66 -26.63
CA LEU A 337 19.92 -3.28 -27.52
C LEU A 337 21.23 -3.91 -26.97
N PRO A 338 21.83 -4.90 -27.68
CA PRO A 338 21.27 -5.86 -28.63
C PRO A 338 21.67 -7.34 -28.34
N LEU A 339 21.00 -8.28 -29.02
CA LEU A 339 21.24 -9.73 -28.91
C LEU A 339 22.60 -10.16 -29.50
N MET A 340 23.50 -10.72 -28.70
CA MET A 340 24.10 -12.08 -28.84
C MET A 340 25.19 -12.33 -27.76
N SER A 341 25.40 -13.60 -27.37
CA SER A 341 26.53 -14.11 -26.54
C SER A 341 26.70 -13.61 -25.10
N LEU A 342 26.03 -12.53 -24.69
CA LEU A 342 25.74 -12.20 -23.28
C LEU A 342 24.19 -12.00 -23.16
N ILE A 343 23.54 -11.44 -22.13
CA ILE A 343 23.68 -10.13 -21.47
C ILE A 343 22.80 -10.15 -20.19
N LYS A 344 23.22 -9.50 -19.09
CA LYS A 344 22.31 -9.08 -18.00
C LYS A 344 21.48 -7.88 -18.47
N PRO A 345 20.15 -7.93 -18.38
CA PRO A 345 19.42 -6.85 -17.71
C PRO A 345 18.34 -7.42 -16.77
N ILE A 346 18.04 -6.92 -15.56
CA ILE A 346 18.20 -5.57 -14.96
C ILE A 346 17.92 -4.46 -15.96
N LEU A 347 16.68 -3.96 -15.97
CA LEU A 347 16.42 -2.57 -16.29
C LEU A 347 15.56 -1.97 -15.19
N THR A 348 15.81 -0.68 -14.93
CA THR A 348 15.00 0.25 -14.13
C THR A 348 14.72 1.47 -15.04
N MET A 349 14.23 2.61 -14.54
CA MET A 349 14.39 3.88 -15.26
C MET A 349 15.89 4.21 -15.45
N GLY A 350 16.75 3.51 -14.70
CA GLY A 350 18.09 3.10 -15.08
C GLY A 350 18.49 1.78 -14.40
N SER A 351 18.86 1.80 -13.11
CA SER A 351 19.34 0.60 -12.38
C SER A 351 18.73 0.39 -10.97
N THR A 352 18.81 -0.85 -10.48
CA THR A 352 18.65 -1.24 -9.07
C THR A 352 19.96 -1.11 -8.27
N ASP A 353 21.08 -0.82 -8.95
CA ASP A 353 22.35 -0.48 -8.30
C ASP A 353 22.17 0.78 -7.43
N CYS A 354 22.79 0.77 -6.25
CA CYS A 354 22.61 1.82 -5.25
C CYS A 354 23.95 2.31 -4.69
N VAL A 355 24.04 3.62 -4.45
CA VAL A 355 25.22 4.32 -3.95
C VAL A 355 24.91 4.93 -2.58
N THR A 356 25.57 4.43 -1.55
CA THR A 356 25.55 5.06 -0.22
C THR A 356 26.49 6.27 -0.23
N TRP A 357 26.02 7.42 0.28
CA TRP A 357 26.78 8.66 0.33
C TRP A 357 27.91 8.62 1.37
N PRO A 358 28.87 9.57 1.33
CA PRO A 358 29.94 9.70 2.33
C PRO A 358 29.49 10.04 3.77
N ASP A 359 28.18 10.08 4.05
CA ASP A 359 27.64 10.08 5.41
C ASP A 359 27.43 8.65 5.97
N ASN A 360 27.59 7.62 5.13
CA ASN A 360 27.40 6.18 5.40
C ASN A 360 25.94 5.75 5.61
N TRP A 361 24.97 6.63 5.35
CA TRP A 361 23.54 6.36 5.56
C TRP A 361 22.73 6.57 4.29
N THR A 362 22.70 7.81 3.79
CA THR A 362 21.86 8.23 2.67
C THR A 362 22.17 7.37 1.45
N THR A 363 21.25 6.49 1.07
CA THR A 363 21.46 5.61 -0.09
C THR A 363 20.54 6.03 -1.22
N VAL A 364 21.14 6.29 -2.39
CA VAL A 364 20.45 6.72 -3.61
C VAL A 364 20.58 5.67 -4.70
N THR A 365 19.69 5.68 -5.69
CA THR A 365 19.88 4.89 -6.91
C THR A 365 21.09 5.42 -7.70
N ALA A 366 21.83 4.53 -8.38
CA ALA A 366 23.09 4.89 -9.05
C ALA A 366 22.93 5.76 -10.32
N ASP A 367 21.70 6.04 -10.74
CA ASP A 367 21.28 6.60 -12.02
C ASP A 367 20.45 7.92 -11.92
N GLY A 368 20.04 8.29 -10.72
CA GLY A 368 19.10 9.39 -10.44
C GLY A 368 17.63 9.09 -10.78
N SER A 369 17.21 7.82 -10.78
CA SER A 369 15.80 7.42 -10.91
C SER A 369 15.06 7.52 -9.58
N LEU A 370 13.76 7.83 -9.64
CA LEU A 370 12.93 7.95 -8.44
C LEU A 370 12.73 6.60 -7.74
N ALA A 371 12.77 6.64 -6.41
CA ALA A 371 12.39 5.56 -5.52
C ALA A 371 11.16 5.98 -4.69
N ALA A 372 10.40 4.98 -4.22
CA ALA A 372 9.32 5.17 -3.24
C ALA A 372 9.36 4.01 -2.23
N GLN A 373 9.06 4.28 -0.97
CA GLN A 373 8.97 3.27 0.09
C GLN A 373 7.70 3.43 0.93
N PHE A 374 7.12 2.30 1.31
CA PHE A 374 6.04 2.17 2.29
C PHE A 374 6.39 1.02 3.23
N GLU A 375 6.04 1.14 4.51
CA GLU A 375 6.40 0.16 5.52
C GLU A 375 5.37 0.05 6.64
N HIS A 376 5.10 -1.18 7.06
CA HIS A 376 4.27 -1.47 8.22
C HIS A 376 4.90 -2.56 9.09
N THR A 377 5.01 -2.29 10.40
CA THR A 377 5.06 -3.36 11.42
C THR A 377 3.74 -4.14 11.42
N ILE A 378 3.82 -5.46 11.27
CA ILE A 378 2.67 -6.38 11.36
C ILE A 378 2.86 -7.42 12.48
N LEU A 379 1.74 -7.92 13.01
CA LEU A 379 1.65 -9.04 13.95
C LEU A 379 1.00 -10.25 13.26
N ILE A 380 1.64 -11.41 13.33
CA ILE A 380 1.12 -12.65 12.76
C ILE A 380 0.08 -13.28 13.68
N THR A 381 -1.05 -13.69 13.09
CA THR A 381 -2.15 -14.42 13.75
C THR A 381 -2.40 -15.75 13.04
N ARG A 382 -3.14 -16.65 13.69
CA ARG A 382 -3.58 -17.94 13.15
C ARG A 382 -4.29 -17.86 11.79
N THR A 383 -4.92 -16.72 11.48
CA THR A 383 -5.78 -16.57 10.29
C THR A 383 -5.28 -15.54 9.26
N GLY A 384 -4.41 -14.61 9.65
CA GLY A 384 -3.98 -13.47 8.85
C GLY A 384 -2.84 -12.71 9.54
N ALA A 385 -2.66 -11.44 9.20
CA ALA A 385 -1.83 -10.50 9.95
C ALA A 385 -2.64 -9.28 10.40
N GLU A 386 -2.27 -8.72 11.54
CA GLU A 386 -2.78 -7.45 12.08
C GLU A 386 -1.74 -6.36 11.80
N ILE A 387 -2.16 -5.23 11.22
CA ILE A 387 -1.28 -4.09 10.94
C ILE A 387 -1.21 -3.21 12.18
N LEU A 388 -0.10 -3.25 12.91
CA LEU A 388 0.07 -2.53 14.18
C LEU A 388 0.28 -1.02 14.00
N THR A 389 0.62 -0.60 12.78
CA THR A 389 0.99 0.79 12.42
C THR A 389 0.01 1.41 11.43
N LYS A 390 -1.25 0.97 11.46
CA LYS A 390 -2.31 1.55 10.64
C LYS A 390 -2.74 2.91 11.24
N SER A 391 -2.93 3.92 10.38
CA SER A 391 -3.50 5.20 10.79
C SER A 391 -4.92 5.01 11.36
N VAL A 392 -5.22 5.73 12.44
CA VAL A 392 -6.55 5.75 13.04
C VAL A 392 -7.32 6.88 12.40
N GLU A 393 -8.19 6.55 11.43
CA GLU A 393 -9.18 7.49 10.90
C GLU A 393 -9.86 8.21 12.09
N PRO A 394 -9.77 9.55 12.20
CA PRO A 394 -10.25 10.26 13.37
C PRO A 394 -11.75 10.03 13.49
N ASN A 395 -12.14 9.43 14.62
CA ASN A 395 -13.51 9.04 14.88
C ASN A 395 -14.42 10.27 14.72
N LYS A 396 -15.29 10.26 13.69
CA LYS A 396 -16.23 11.36 13.43
C LYS A 396 -17.34 11.34 14.48
N ASP A 397 -17.01 11.82 15.68
CA ASP A 397 -18.02 12.30 16.61
C ASP A 397 -18.91 13.30 15.87
N PRO A 398 -20.24 13.18 15.97
CA PRO A 398 -21.15 13.95 15.13
C PRO A 398 -20.97 15.44 15.41
N ALA A 399 -20.71 16.20 14.34
CA ALA A 399 -20.59 17.65 14.44
C ALA A 399 -21.84 18.24 15.10
N VAL A 400 -21.64 19.08 16.12
CA VAL A 400 -22.71 19.87 16.69
C VAL A 400 -23.06 20.95 15.67
N GLU A 401 -24.15 20.75 14.93
CA GLU A 401 -24.67 21.77 14.02
C GLU A 401 -25.10 23.00 14.83
N GLU A 402 -24.45 24.15 14.59
CA GLU A 402 -24.98 25.45 15.00
C GLU A 402 -26.13 25.82 14.06
N ASP A 403 -27.35 25.90 14.61
CA ASP A 403 -28.63 26.08 13.90
C ASP A 403 -28.67 27.39 13.05
N PRO A 404 -28.65 27.31 11.70
CA PRO A 404 -28.55 28.47 10.84
C PRO A 404 -29.89 28.79 10.14
N LYS A 405 -30.92 29.24 10.89
CA LYS A 405 -31.99 30.13 10.36
C LYS A 405 -32.88 30.82 11.40
N ARG A 406 -32.70 32.14 11.51
CA ARG A 406 -33.80 33.10 11.83
C ARG A 406 -33.63 34.41 11.05
N ASP A 407 -33.72 34.32 9.73
CA ASP A 407 -33.96 35.50 8.88
C ASP A 407 -35.44 35.88 8.90
N GLY A 408 -35.74 37.17 9.02
CA GLY A 408 -37.12 37.65 8.95
C GLY A 408 -37.39 39.02 9.57
N VAL A 409 -36.92 40.09 8.92
CA VAL A 409 -37.71 41.30 8.55
C VAL A 409 -36.83 42.28 7.74
N ASP A 410 -37.47 43.03 6.85
CA ASP A 410 -36.90 43.93 5.84
C ASP A 410 -36.32 45.25 6.45
N PRO A 411 -35.41 45.98 5.78
CA PRO A 411 -34.68 47.11 6.36
C PRO A 411 -35.41 48.46 6.22
N GLY A 412 -35.14 49.41 7.14
CA GLY A 412 -35.60 50.78 6.99
C GLY A 412 -35.12 51.76 8.06
N ALA A 413 -35.02 53.04 7.66
CA ALA A 413 -34.71 54.24 8.43
C ALA A 413 -33.25 54.45 8.91
N GLU A 414 -32.90 55.73 9.06
CA GLU A 414 -31.56 56.29 9.35
C GLU A 414 -31.44 56.76 10.82
N GLU A 415 -30.32 57.44 11.10
CA GLU A 415 -30.03 58.34 12.24
C GLU A 415 -29.41 57.75 13.54
N GLY A 416 -28.74 58.60 14.33
CA GLY A 416 -28.72 58.39 15.80
C GLY A 416 -27.40 58.30 16.60
N VAL A 417 -26.24 58.77 16.11
CA VAL A 417 -25.10 59.13 17.01
C VAL A 417 -25.59 60.26 17.95
N PRO A 418 -25.41 60.27 19.31
CA PRO A 418 -24.10 60.13 20.01
C PRO A 418 -24.03 59.64 21.51
N LYS A 419 -22.83 59.17 21.95
CA LYS A 419 -22.17 59.35 23.29
C LYS A 419 -22.92 58.85 24.58
N ARG A 420 -22.29 58.49 25.71
CA ARG A 420 -21.06 58.91 26.43
C ARG A 420 -20.44 57.67 27.13
N GLY A 421 -19.14 57.61 27.45
CA GLY A 421 -18.54 58.12 28.70
C GLY A 421 -18.48 56.98 29.74
N ALA A 422 -17.35 56.37 30.15
CA ALA A 422 -15.99 56.84 30.51
C ALA A 422 -15.86 57.32 31.98
N GLU A 423 -15.38 56.41 32.83
CA GLU A 423 -14.75 56.51 34.16
C GLU A 423 -14.34 55.05 34.48
N GLU A 424 -13.08 54.62 34.59
CA GLU A 424 -11.95 55.00 35.49
C GLU A 424 -12.13 54.52 36.95
N GLY A 425 -11.11 53.84 37.48
CA GLY A 425 -11.13 53.20 38.81
C GLY A 425 -10.06 52.11 38.98
N GLU A 426 -8.91 52.47 39.53
CA GLU A 426 -7.86 51.57 40.06
C GLU A 426 -8.30 51.05 41.47
N GLU A 427 -7.59 50.21 42.26
CA GLU A 427 -6.15 49.91 42.35
C GLU A 427 -5.89 48.54 43.03
N ASP A 428 -4.60 48.18 43.14
CA ASP A 428 -3.95 46.99 43.72
C ASP A 428 -4.52 46.32 45.01
N THR A 429 -4.31 45.00 45.14
CA THR A 429 -3.18 44.44 45.94
C THR A 429 -3.03 42.89 45.88
N LYS A 430 -1.87 42.39 46.33
CA LYS A 430 -1.34 41.00 46.32
C LYS A 430 -0.59 40.74 47.66
N PRO A 431 -0.03 39.53 48.00
CA PRO A 431 -0.18 38.16 47.48
C PRO A 431 -0.25 37.10 48.64
N ASN A 432 0.23 35.85 48.40
CA ASN A 432 0.69 34.80 49.36
C ASN A 432 -0.38 33.97 50.13
N ARG A 433 -0.17 32.69 50.49
CA ARG A 433 0.79 31.63 50.03
C ARG A 433 0.43 30.24 50.61
N ASP A 434 1.00 29.18 50.01
CA ASP A 434 1.34 27.86 50.57
C ASP A 434 0.27 26.96 51.25
N GLY A 435 0.32 25.65 51.00
CA GLY A 435 -0.43 24.63 51.77
C GLY A 435 -0.78 23.35 50.98
N ALA A 436 -0.05 22.25 51.20
CA ALA A 436 -0.31 20.94 50.58
C ALA A 436 -0.89 19.94 51.60
N GLY A 437 -1.68 18.95 51.12
CA GLY A 437 -2.24 17.88 51.95
C GLY A 437 -2.64 16.66 51.11
N VAL A 438 -2.30 15.46 51.59
CA VAL A 438 -2.53 14.17 50.90
C VAL A 438 -3.76 13.47 51.48
N LEU A 439 -4.47 12.69 50.64
CA LEU A 439 -5.43 11.68 51.09
C LEU A 439 -5.05 10.29 50.55
N GLN A 440 -5.44 9.24 51.29
CA GLN A 440 -4.93 7.88 51.12
C GLN A 440 -6.07 6.85 51.18
N PHE A 441 -5.81 5.64 50.69
CA PHE A 441 -6.78 4.54 50.49
C PHE A 441 -7.41 3.99 51.78
N ALA A 442 -8.61 3.42 51.63
CA ALA A 442 -9.13 2.32 52.47
C ALA A 442 -9.97 1.37 51.60
N GLU A 443 -9.91 0.07 51.88
CA GLU A 443 -10.72 -0.99 51.27
C GLU A 443 -11.95 -1.30 52.15
N GLU A 444 -13.02 -1.86 51.58
CA GLU A 444 -13.94 -2.73 52.33
C GLU A 444 -14.24 -4.02 51.56
N ARG A 445 -14.66 -5.06 52.29
CA ARG A 445 -14.74 -6.46 51.83
C ARG A 445 -16.18 -6.91 51.63
N GLY A 446 -16.38 -7.98 50.86
CA GLY A 446 -17.68 -8.64 50.70
C GLY A 446 -17.85 -9.88 51.58
N GLU A 447 -19.10 -10.32 51.71
CA GLU A 447 -19.58 -11.59 52.28
C GLU A 447 -21.03 -11.85 51.75
N ASP A 448 -21.65 -13.02 51.93
CA ASP A 448 -21.46 -14.23 51.10
C ASP A 448 -22.77 -15.08 51.05
N LEU A 449 -22.84 -16.10 50.19
CA LEU A 449 -23.69 -17.33 50.23
C LEU A 449 -25.22 -17.37 49.86
N LYS A 450 -25.51 -18.27 48.90
CA LYS A 450 -26.56 -19.35 48.87
C LYS A 450 -28.00 -19.19 48.29
N GLU A 451 -28.16 -19.70 47.06
CA GLU A 451 -28.86 -20.95 46.62
C GLU A 451 -30.40 -21.22 46.72
N GLU A 452 -30.86 -22.02 45.72
CA GLU A 452 -32.09 -22.84 45.54
C GLU A 452 -33.52 -22.24 45.26
N ALA A 453 -33.80 -22.04 43.96
CA ALA A 453 -34.67 -22.89 43.08
C ALA A 453 -36.25 -22.95 43.13
N VAL A 454 -36.81 -23.07 41.90
CA VAL A 454 -38.15 -23.58 41.44
C VAL A 454 -39.45 -22.79 41.73
N GLY A 455 -40.25 -22.49 40.67
CA GLY A 455 -41.74 -22.53 40.77
C GLY A 455 -42.62 -21.49 40.04
N ALA A 456 -43.08 -21.82 38.82
CA ALA A 456 -44.41 -21.53 38.18
C ALA A 456 -45.15 -20.15 38.24
N GLU A 457 -45.45 -19.64 37.03
CA GLU A 457 -46.71 -19.03 36.54
C GLU A 457 -47.18 -17.59 36.96
N ASP A 458 -48.18 -17.11 36.21
CA ASP A 458 -48.61 -15.70 35.94
C ASP A 458 -50.00 -15.42 36.61
N PRO A 459 -50.65 -14.22 36.55
CA PRO A 459 -50.21 -12.89 36.11
C PRO A 459 -50.61 -11.68 37.01
N ASN A 460 -50.06 -10.50 36.65
CA ASN A 460 -50.71 -9.17 36.74
C ASN A 460 -51.09 -8.54 38.11
N THR A 461 -50.29 -7.58 38.62
CA THR A 461 -50.70 -6.14 38.70
C THR A 461 -49.61 -5.14 39.18
N SER A 462 -49.29 -4.18 38.29
CA SER A 462 -48.99 -2.75 38.58
C SER A 462 -47.72 -2.27 39.36
N LEU A 463 -47.27 -1.07 38.95
CA LEU A 463 -46.50 -0.05 39.72
C LEU A 463 -45.01 -0.27 40.08
N GLY A 464 -44.14 0.01 39.09
CA GLY A 464 -43.43 1.30 39.13
C GLY A 464 -41.94 1.36 39.52
N ARG A 465 -41.05 1.35 38.52
CA ARG A 465 -39.75 2.04 38.60
C ARG A 465 -39.33 2.63 37.25
N ARG A 466 -38.74 3.83 37.25
CA ARG A 466 -38.34 4.56 36.02
C ARG A 466 -37.10 3.93 35.39
N SER A 467 -37.16 3.65 34.08
CA SER A 467 -35.97 3.48 33.24
C SER A 467 -36.05 4.44 32.04
N ARG A 468 -34.94 5.10 31.70
CA ARG A 468 -34.85 6.06 30.58
C ARG A 468 -34.69 5.31 29.25
N LYS A 469 -35.81 4.85 28.66
CA LYS A 469 -35.81 4.56 27.21
C LYS A 469 -35.63 5.88 26.45
N ARG A 470 -34.51 6.04 25.73
CA ARG A 470 -34.48 6.94 24.56
C ARG A 470 -35.42 6.35 23.51
N SER A 471 -36.50 7.05 23.19
CA SER A 471 -37.37 6.69 22.07
C SER A 471 -36.67 7.07 20.76
N LEU A 472 -36.14 6.10 20.03
CA LEU A 472 -35.91 6.27 18.60
C LEU A 472 -37.27 6.38 17.93
N THR A 473 -37.65 7.61 17.58
CA THR A 473 -38.83 7.89 16.77
C THR A 473 -38.53 7.47 15.33
N PHE A 474 -38.89 6.23 14.99
CA PHE A 474 -39.02 5.84 13.59
C PHE A 474 -40.08 6.73 12.94
N VAL A 475 -39.62 7.63 12.06
CA VAL A 475 -40.51 8.41 11.20
C VAL A 475 -40.96 7.47 10.08
N ASP A 476 -42.06 6.76 10.31
CA ASP A 476 -42.67 5.84 9.35
C ASP A 476 -43.40 6.63 8.25
N SER A 477 -42.62 7.38 7.47
CA SER A 477 -43.04 7.92 6.17
C SER A 477 -42.81 6.85 5.09
N PRO A 478 -43.73 6.68 4.12
CA PRO A 478 -43.57 5.69 3.06
C PRO A 478 -42.36 6.04 2.19
N THR A 479 -41.23 5.37 2.46
CA THR A 479 -39.95 5.65 1.80
C THR A 479 -40.06 5.41 0.30
N LYS A 480 -40.01 6.52 -0.46
CA LYS A 480 -40.08 6.56 -1.92
C LYS A 480 -39.10 5.56 -2.51
N VAL A 481 -39.63 4.54 -3.20
CA VAL A 481 -38.79 3.58 -3.92
C VAL A 481 -38.37 4.24 -5.22
N GLN A 482 -37.06 4.31 -5.44
CA GLN A 482 -36.47 4.86 -6.65
C GLN A 482 -35.98 3.73 -7.54
N GLU A 483 -36.37 3.77 -8.81
CA GLU A 483 -36.04 2.75 -9.80
C GLU A 483 -34.96 3.27 -10.75
N PHE A 484 -33.85 2.55 -10.85
CA PHE A 484 -32.67 2.94 -11.65
C PHE A 484 -32.17 1.74 -12.45
N HIS A 485 -31.71 1.98 -13.68
CA HIS A 485 -31.43 0.94 -14.66
C HIS A 485 -30.02 1.01 -15.22
N VAL A 486 -29.37 -0.15 -15.33
CA VAL A 486 -27.98 -0.30 -15.76
C VAL A 486 -27.83 -1.52 -16.66
N TYR A 487 -27.02 -1.38 -17.72
CA TYR A 487 -26.40 -2.51 -18.41
C TYR A 487 -24.96 -2.69 -17.93
N GLU A 488 -24.56 -3.93 -17.62
CA GLU A 488 -23.16 -4.29 -17.47
C GLU A 488 -22.75 -5.14 -18.67
N ILE A 489 -21.71 -4.70 -19.37
CA ILE A 489 -21.25 -5.30 -20.62
C ILE A 489 -19.76 -5.56 -20.55
N ASN A 490 -19.38 -6.78 -20.91
CA ASN A 490 -18.00 -7.21 -21.04
C ASN A 490 -17.60 -7.17 -22.51
N GLU A 491 -16.87 -6.11 -22.89
CA GLU A 491 -16.34 -5.94 -24.24
C GLU A 491 -15.05 -6.74 -24.51
N ARG A 492 -14.66 -7.62 -23.56
CA ARG A 492 -13.49 -8.53 -23.60
C ARG A 492 -12.13 -7.84 -23.63
N ASP A 493 -12.10 -6.52 -23.40
CA ASP A 493 -10.90 -5.68 -23.33
C ASP A 493 -10.18 -5.75 -21.96
N ARG A 494 -10.89 -6.19 -20.91
CA ARG A 494 -10.40 -6.18 -19.51
C ARG A 494 -9.86 -7.52 -19.00
N GLY A 495 -9.87 -8.57 -19.84
CA GLY A 495 -9.57 -9.94 -19.40
C GLY A 495 -10.61 -10.53 -18.41
N SER A 496 -11.69 -9.81 -18.16
CA SER A 496 -12.81 -10.16 -17.27
C SER A 496 -13.88 -10.99 -18.00
N PRO A 497 -14.73 -11.77 -17.28
CA PRO A 497 -14.49 -12.30 -15.96
C PRO A 497 -13.46 -13.45 -16.02
N ILE A 498 -12.66 -13.63 -14.97
CA ILE A 498 -11.66 -14.70 -14.93
C ILE A 498 -12.22 -15.88 -14.13
N LEU A 499 -12.42 -17.04 -14.76
CA LEU A 499 -12.76 -18.27 -14.04
C LEU A 499 -11.50 -18.92 -13.44
N LEU A 500 -11.26 -18.68 -12.15
CA LEU A 500 -10.20 -19.29 -11.36
C LEU A 500 -10.69 -20.63 -10.79
N LYS A 501 -10.44 -21.73 -11.52
CA LYS A 501 -10.72 -23.08 -11.03
C LYS A 501 -9.78 -23.43 -9.87
N LEU A 502 -10.35 -23.66 -8.69
CA LEU A 502 -9.62 -24.15 -7.51
C LEU A 502 -9.60 -25.68 -7.46
N SER A 503 -10.60 -26.33 -8.07
CA SER A 503 -10.61 -27.79 -8.22
C SER A 503 -9.83 -28.27 -9.45
N GLN A 504 -9.33 -29.51 -9.39
CA GLN A 504 -8.75 -30.22 -10.54
C GLN A 504 -9.82 -30.92 -11.42
N LYS A 505 -11.12 -30.60 -11.24
CA LYS A 505 -12.21 -31.22 -12.02
C LYS A 505 -12.36 -30.51 -13.37
N PRO A 506 -12.77 -31.24 -14.43
CA PRO A 506 -13.03 -30.61 -15.74
C PRO A 506 -14.25 -29.66 -15.68
N VAL A 507 -15.26 -30.01 -14.88
CA VAL A 507 -16.46 -29.19 -14.64
C VAL A 507 -16.21 -28.09 -13.60
N ASN A 508 -16.98 -27.02 -13.70
CA ASN A 508 -17.03 -25.96 -12.68
C ASN A 508 -17.47 -26.57 -11.34
N SER A 509 -16.86 -26.16 -10.23
CA SER A 509 -16.98 -26.82 -8.93
C SER A 509 -17.11 -25.83 -7.76
N LEU A 510 -17.76 -26.27 -6.68
CA LEU A 510 -17.90 -25.52 -5.43
C LEU A 510 -16.55 -24.92 -4.99
N GLY A 511 -16.52 -23.61 -4.81
CA GLY A 511 -15.34 -22.84 -4.41
C GLY A 511 -14.53 -22.26 -5.58
N ASP A 512 -14.79 -22.62 -6.84
CA ASP A 512 -14.18 -21.94 -7.99
C ASP A 512 -14.56 -20.44 -7.97
N LEU A 513 -13.58 -19.56 -8.21
CA LEU A 513 -13.73 -18.12 -8.05
C LEU A 513 -13.88 -17.43 -9.41
N VAL A 514 -14.77 -16.43 -9.48
CA VAL A 514 -15.01 -15.61 -10.67
C VAL A 514 -14.88 -14.13 -10.30
N PRO A 515 -13.66 -13.60 -10.12
CA PRO A 515 -13.41 -12.17 -10.08
C PRO A 515 -13.69 -11.52 -11.44
N PHE A 516 -14.25 -10.31 -11.41
CA PHE A 516 -14.67 -9.59 -12.61
C PHE A 516 -14.59 -8.07 -12.43
N SER A 517 -14.40 -7.36 -13.55
CA SER A 517 -14.71 -5.94 -13.69
C SER A 517 -15.15 -5.65 -15.12
N ASN A 518 -16.37 -5.14 -15.27
CA ASN A 518 -17.07 -4.99 -16.55
C ASN A 518 -17.66 -3.57 -16.67
N LYS A 519 -18.03 -3.16 -17.90
CA LYS A 519 -18.42 -1.77 -18.21
C LYS A 519 -19.89 -1.51 -17.91
N ILE A 520 -20.18 -0.56 -17.01
CA ILE A 520 -21.52 -0.03 -16.72
C ILE A 520 -21.94 1.01 -17.76
N TYR A 521 -23.11 0.81 -18.35
CA TYR A 521 -23.84 1.76 -19.17
C TYR A 521 -25.21 2.07 -18.56
N SER A 522 -25.77 3.23 -18.89
CA SER A 522 -27.12 3.62 -18.52
C SER A 522 -28.17 2.65 -19.07
N GLY A 523 -29.33 2.59 -18.43
CA GLY A 523 -30.45 1.77 -18.91
C GLY A 523 -30.92 2.13 -20.32
N ASP A 524 -30.75 3.39 -20.74
CA ASP A 524 -31.03 3.85 -22.11
C ASP A 524 -29.88 3.63 -23.10
N LEU A 525 -28.75 3.06 -22.66
CA LEU A 525 -27.56 2.71 -23.44
C LEU A 525 -26.80 3.89 -24.08
N GLU A 526 -27.19 5.13 -23.79
CA GLU A 526 -26.58 6.36 -24.33
C GLU A 526 -25.44 6.95 -23.49
N LYS A 527 -25.25 6.47 -22.25
CA LYS A 527 -24.14 6.92 -21.38
C LYS A 527 -23.33 5.77 -20.79
N ARG A 528 -22.01 5.97 -20.77
CA ARG A 528 -21.02 5.20 -20.01
C ARG A 528 -20.98 5.75 -18.58
N LEU A 529 -21.42 4.97 -17.60
CA LEU A 529 -21.51 5.43 -16.20
C LEU A 529 -20.32 4.99 -15.32
N GLY A 530 -19.65 3.88 -15.65
CA GLY A 530 -18.48 3.43 -14.87
C GLY A 530 -18.21 1.94 -14.97
N ILE A 531 -17.86 1.28 -13.86
CA ILE A 531 -17.56 -0.17 -13.83
C ILE A 531 -18.22 -0.89 -12.66
N THR A 532 -18.55 -2.17 -12.86
CA THR A 532 -18.63 -3.10 -11.74
C THR A 532 -17.23 -3.61 -11.40
N SER A 533 -17.00 -3.98 -10.14
CA SER A 533 -15.83 -4.75 -9.73
C SER A 533 -16.12 -5.59 -8.50
N GLY A 534 -15.68 -6.85 -8.50
CA GLY A 534 -15.82 -7.75 -7.35
C GLY A 534 -15.71 -9.23 -7.71
N LEU A 535 -16.42 -10.07 -6.97
CA LEU A 535 -16.22 -11.52 -6.95
C LEU A 535 -17.55 -12.29 -6.89
N CYS A 536 -17.71 -13.27 -7.79
CA CYS A 536 -18.67 -14.35 -7.64
C CYS A 536 -17.95 -15.64 -7.20
N VAL A 537 -18.41 -16.28 -6.12
CA VAL A 537 -17.93 -17.58 -5.65
C VAL A 537 -18.89 -18.65 -6.11
N LEU A 538 -18.44 -19.68 -6.82
CA LEU A 538 -19.31 -20.75 -7.29
C LEU A 538 -19.77 -21.62 -6.11
N VAL A 539 -21.09 -21.64 -5.86
CA VAL A 539 -21.71 -22.46 -4.80
C VAL A 539 -22.19 -23.80 -5.37
N GLN A 540 -22.77 -23.81 -6.57
CA GLN A 540 -23.31 -25.03 -7.17
C GLN A 540 -23.28 -24.98 -8.70
N HIS A 541 -22.72 -26.01 -9.34
CA HIS A 541 -22.91 -26.26 -10.76
C HIS A 541 -24.25 -26.97 -10.96
N VAL A 542 -25.09 -26.47 -11.87
CA VAL A 542 -26.47 -26.95 -12.12
C VAL A 542 -26.62 -27.37 -13.58
N PRO A 543 -26.08 -28.54 -13.97
CA PRO A 543 -26.03 -28.98 -15.37
C PRO A 543 -27.41 -29.16 -16.00
N GLU A 544 -28.45 -29.45 -15.20
CA GLU A 544 -29.84 -29.59 -15.64
C GLU A 544 -30.41 -28.28 -16.19
N LYS A 545 -30.04 -27.15 -15.56
CA LYS A 545 -30.36 -25.79 -16.04
C LYS A 545 -29.28 -25.21 -16.97
N ARG A 546 -28.24 -25.98 -17.30
CA ARG A 546 -27.07 -25.57 -18.09
C ARG A 546 -26.36 -24.32 -17.57
N GLY A 547 -26.28 -24.15 -16.25
CA GLY A 547 -25.68 -22.97 -15.65
C GLY A 547 -25.20 -23.18 -14.23
N ASP A 548 -24.84 -22.08 -13.59
CA ASP A 548 -24.13 -22.04 -12.32
C ASP A 548 -24.87 -21.14 -11.31
N ARG A 549 -24.84 -21.52 -10.02
CA ARG A 549 -25.25 -20.68 -8.89
C ARG A 549 -24.03 -20.19 -8.14
N TYR A 550 -23.87 -18.88 -8.08
CA TYR A 550 -22.84 -18.19 -7.32
C TYR A 550 -23.42 -17.53 -6.06
N GLU A 551 -22.54 -17.24 -5.11
CA GLU A 551 -22.74 -16.15 -4.16
C GLU A 551 -21.86 -14.98 -4.62
N ALA A 552 -22.47 -13.81 -4.84
CA ALA A 552 -21.85 -12.66 -5.45
C ALA A 552 -21.67 -11.52 -4.44
N ILE A 553 -20.49 -10.91 -4.41
CA ILE A 553 -20.16 -9.74 -3.60
C ILE A 553 -19.35 -8.77 -4.48
N TYR A 554 -19.91 -7.61 -4.80
CA TYR A 554 -19.29 -6.65 -5.72
C TYR A 554 -19.90 -5.25 -5.59
N SER A 555 -19.23 -4.27 -6.19
CA SER A 555 -19.68 -2.87 -6.19
C SER A 555 -19.80 -2.31 -7.60
N PHE A 556 -20.74 -1.38 -7.77
CA PHE A 556 -20.95 -0.55 -8.95
C PHE A 556 -20.38 0.84 -8.67
N TYR A 557 -19.48 1.33 -9.53
CA TYR A 557 -18.84 2.64 -9.39
C TYR A 557 -19.38 3.61 -10.46
N PHE A 558 -19.82 4.79 -10.02
CA PHE A 558 -20.53 5.79 -10.83
C PHE A 558 -19.83 7.16 -10.81
N GLY A 559 -18.50 7.17 -10.89
CA GLY A 559 -17.70 8.40 -10.91
C GLY A 559 -17.95 9.29 -9.69
N ASP A 560 -18.17 10.59 -9.92
CA ASP A 560 -18.43 11.58 -8.86
C ASP A 560 -19.70 11.28 -8.03
N TYR A 561 -20.65 10.51 -8.56
CA TYR A 561 -21.86 10.13 -7.82
C TYR A 561 -21.61 9.10 -6.72
N GLY A 562 -20.43 8.46 -6.69
CA GLY A 562 -20.04 7.49 -5.68
C GLY A 562 -20.24 6.04 -6.14
N HIS A 563 -20.57 5.15 -5.20
CA HIS A 563 -20.69 3.72 -5.47
C HIS A 563 -21.88 3.08 -4.75
N LEU A 564 -22.34 1.93 -5.25
CA LEU A 564 -23.27 1.01 -4.59
C LEU A 564 -22.62 -0.35 -4.42
N SER A 565 -22.73 -0.95 -3.23
CA SER A 565 -22.26 -2.31 -2.94
C SER A 565 -23.43 -3.27 -2.80
N VAL A 566 -23.28 -4.48 -3.35
CA VAL A 566 -24.34 -5.51 -3.36
C VAL A 566 -23.83 -6.88 -2.94
N GLN A 567 -24.72 -7.68 -2.35
CA GLN A 567 -24.47 -9.08 -2.04
C GLN A 567 -25.70 -9.95 -2.27
N GLY A 568 -25.48 -11.18 -2.73
CA GLY A 568 -26.47 -12.26 -2.66
C GLY A 568 -26.20 -13.39 -3.66
N SER A 569 -27.12 -14.34 -3.72
CA SER A 569 -27.01 -15.44 -4.69
C SER A 569 -27.33 -14.99 -6.11
N TYR A 570 -26.41 -15.26 -7.04
CA TYR A 570 -26.56 -15.03 -8.48
C TYR A 570 -26.75 -16.37 -9.21
N LEU A 571 -27.81 -16.46 -10.02
CA LEU A 571 -28.18 -17.64 -10.80
C LEU A 571 -27.99 -17.35 -12.30
N SER A 572 -27.12 -18.08 -12.99
CA SER A 572 -26.80 -17.79 -14.40
C SER A 572 -27.90 -18.18 -15.41
N TYR A 573 -29.07 -18.58 -14.92
CA TYR A 573 -30.17 -19.19 -15.68
C TYR A 573 -31.56 -18.61 -15.37
N GLU A 574 -31.71 -17.76 -14.35
CA GLU A 574 -32.96 -17.08 -14.01
C GLU A 574 -32.72 -15.76 -13.25
N ASP A 575 -33.72 -14.88 -13.25
CA ASP A 575 -33.63 -13.58 -12.58
C ASP A 575 -33.25 -13.72 -11.11
N SER A 576 -32.23 -12.97 -10.69
CA SER A 576 -31.68 -13.00 -9.33
C SER A 576 -31.96 -11.68 -8.60
N TYR A 577 -32.01 -11.70 -7.26
CA TYR A 577 -32.16 -10.49 -6.44
C TYR A 577 -31.02 -10.43 -5.43
N LEU A 578 -30.29 -9.33 -5.43
CA LEU A 578 -29.16 -9.06 -4.53
C LEU A 578 -29.55 -7.92 -3.58
N ALA A 579 -29.15 -7.99 -2.32
CA ALA A 579 -29.35 -6.91 -1.36
C ALA A 579 -28.38 -5.76 -1.63
N ILE A 580 -28.83 -4.52 -1.47
CA ILE A 580 -27.94 -3.36 -1.33
C ILE A 580 -27.32 -3.42 0.07
N THR A 581 -26.00 -3.51 0.16
CA THR A 581 -25.26 -3.63 1.43
C THR A 581 -24.58 -2.34 1.87
N GLY A 582 -24.50 -1.34 0.99
CA GLY A 582 -24.02 0.00 1.30
C GLY A 582 -23.82 0.86 0.04
N GLY A 583 -23.41 2.11 0.23
CA GLY A 583 -23.08 3.03 -0.85
C GLY A 583 -22.46 4.34 -0.34
N SER A 584 -22.00 5.18 -1.26
CA SER A 584 -21.41 6.49 -0.95
C SER A 584 -21.88 7.56 -1.94
N GLY A 585 -21.65 8.84 -1.62
CA GLY A 585 -22.07 9.95 -2.49
C GLY A 585 -23.60 10.05 -2.52
N VAL A 586 -24.21 10.06 -3.71
CA VAL A 586 -25.69 10.10 -3.82
C VAL A 586 -26.36 8.80 -3.35
N PHE A 587 -25.57 7.77 -3.07
CA PHE A 587 -25.99 6.47 -2.57
C PHE A 587 -25.68 6.24 -1.08
N GLU A 588 -25.20 7.25 -0.37
CA GLU A 588 -24.95 7.14 1.08
C GLU A 588 -26.26 6.93 1.84
N GLY A 589 -26.32 5.88 2.66
CA GLY A 589 -27.56 5.44 3.33
C GLY A 589 -28.54 4.64 2.45
N ALA A 590 -28.18 4.31 1.20
CA ALA A 590 -29.03 3.49 0.33
C ALA A 590 -29.25 2.07 0.88
N TYR A 591 -30.50 1.64 0.90
CA TYR A 591 -30.89 0.26 1.18
C TYR A 591 -32.00 -0.21 0.23
N GLY A 592 -32.13 -1.52 0.06
CA GLY A 592 -33.09 -2.12 -0.86
C GLY A 592 -32.52 -3.36 -1.55
N GLN A 593 -32.89 -3.56 -2.81
CA GLN A 593 -32.44 -4.68 -3.62
C GLN A 593 -32.17 -4.26 -5.06
N VAL A 594 -31.28 -4.98 -5.75
CA VAL A 594 -31.14 -4.93 -7.21
C VAL A 594 -31.58 -6.26 -7.81
N LYS A 595 -32.41 -6.19 -8.85
CA LYS A 595 -32.73 -7.33 -9.71
C LYS A 595 -31.65 -7.46 -10.77
N LEU A 596 -30.98 -8.61 -10.84
CA LEU A 596 -30.01 -8.99 -11.86
C LEU A 596 -30.68 -9.91 -12.90
N GLN A 597 -30.59 -9.55 -14.17
CA GLN A 597 -31.05 -10.36 -15.29
C GLN A 597 -29.86 -10.76 -16.20
N GLN A 598 -29.63 -12.06 -16.38
CA GLN A 598 -28.55 -12.56 -17.23
C GLN A 598 -29.00 -12.59 -18.70
N VAL A 599 -28.60 -11.59 -19.49
CA VAL A 599 -29.04 -11.39 -20.89
C VAL A 599 -28.24 -12.23 -21.88
N VAL A 600 -26.90 -12.20 -21.80
CA VAL A 600 -26.00 -13.06 -22.59
C VAL A 600 -24.86 -13.54 -21.69
N TYR A 601 -24.79 -14.83 -21.38
CA TYR A 601 -23.80 -15.36 -20.43
C TYR A 601 -22.39 -15.49 -21.05
N PRO A 602 -21.29 -15.09 -20.36
CA PRO A 602 -21.18 -14.24 -19.18
C PRO A 602 -20.82 -12.78 -19.57
N PHE A 603 -21.41 -12.26 -20.66
CA PHE A 603 -20.96 -11.02 -21.32
C PHE A 603 -21.89 -9.81 -21.18
N LYS A 604 -23.19 -10.01 -20.86
CA LYS A 604 -24.21 -8.95 -20.82
C LYS A 604 -25.21 -9.21 -19.71
N LEU A 605 -25.22 -8.35 -18.69
CA LEU A 605 -26.18 -8.33 -17.59
C LEU A 605 -27.02 -7.05 -17.65
N PHE A 606 -28.25 -7.11 -17.16
CA PHE A 606 -29.12 -5.95 -16.98
C PHE A 606 -29.59 -5.89 -15.53
N TYR A 607 -29.66 -4.68 -14.97
CA TYR A 607 -29.98 -4.44 -13.58
C TYR A 607 -31.11 -3.44 -13.43
N THR A 608 -32.07 -3.76 -12.55
CA THR A 608 -33.05 -2.81 -12.02
C THR A 608 -32.83 -2.66 -10.52
N PHE A 609 -32.36 -1.49 -10.10
CA PHE A 609 -32.17 -1.12 -8.70
C PHE A 609 -33.49 -0.61 -8.12
N TYR A 610 -33.84 -1.05 -6.91
CA TYR A 610 -34.99 -0.58 -6.13
C TYR A 610 -34.48 0.03 -4.83
N LEU A 611 -34.08 1.31 -4.90
CA LEU A 611 -33.39 2.01 -3.81
C LEU A 611 -34.38 2.73 -2.88
N LYS A 612 -34.02 2.81 -1.61
CA LYS A 612 -34.70 3.57 -0.55
C LYS A 612 -33.66 4.22 0.35
N GLY A 613 -34.08 5.19 1.17
CA GLY A 613 -33.23 5.88 2.15
C GLY A 613 -32.43 7.06 1.61
N ILE A 614 -32.41 7.28 0.29
CA ILE A 614 -31.64 8.34 -0.38
C ILE A 614 -32.52 9.46 -0.95
N PRO A 615 -31.95 10.68 -1.13
CA PRO A 615 -32.54 11.76 -1.93
C PRO A 615 -32.82 11.35 -3.39
N ASP A 616 -33.59 12.17 -4.11
CA ASP A 616 -33.94 11.90 -5.51
C ASP A 616 -32.69 11.81 -6.41
N LEU A 617 -32.60 10.71 -7.16
CA LEU A 617 -31.44 10.39 -8.00
C LEU A 617 -31.22 11.42 -9.12
N PRO A 618 -29.96 11.80 -9.42
CA PRO A 618 -29.61 12.62 -10.56
C PRO A 618 -30.20 12.11 -11.88
N THR A 619 -30.81 13.01 -12.66
CA THR A 619 -31.42 12.71 -13.96
C THR A 619 -30.41 12.15 -14.98
N GLU A 620 -29.13 12.48 -14.83
CA GLU A 620 -28.02 11.93 -15.62
C GLU A 620 -27.82 10.42 -15.41
N LEU A 621 -28.09 9.89 -14.21
CA LEU A 621 -28.06 8.44 -13.94
C LEU A 621 -29.33 7.76 -14.45
N LEU A 622 -30.50 8.37 -14.23
CA LEU A 622 -31.79 7.80 -14.62
C LEU A 622 -31.97 7.64 -16.14
N GLY A 623 -31.32 8.50 -16.93
CA GLY A 623 -31.46 8.52 -18.39
C GLY A 623 -32.86 8.95 -18.85
N LYS A 624 -33.21 8.64 -20.10
CA LYS A 624 -34.53 9.00 -20.69
C LYS A 624 -35.58 7.91 -20.50
N CYS A 625 -35.26 6.69 -20.88
CA CYS A 625 -36.15 5.52 -20.78
C CYS A 625 -35.30 4.25 -20.99
N PRO A 626 -35.37 3.24 -20.11
CA PRO A 626 -34.55 2.03 -20.26
C PRO A 626 -34.92 1.25 -21.53
N VAL A 627 -33.91 0.87 -22.30
CA VAL A 627 -34.04 -0.10 -23.40
C VAL A 627 -34.27 -1.48 -22.78
N LYS A 628 -35.27 -2.22 -23.28
CA LYS A 628 -35.60 -3.55 -22.77
C LYS A 628 -34.46 -4.55 -23.05
N PRO A 629 -34.03 -5.38 -22.08
CA PRO A 629 -32.96 -6.35 -22.29
C PRO A 629 -33.27 -7.39 -23.37
N SER A 630 -32.39 -7.47 -24.37
CA SER A 630 -32.28 -8.57 -25.34
C SER A 630 -30.81 -8.77 -25.74
N PRO A 631 -30.44 -9.90 -26.37
CA PRO A 631 -29.06 -10.15 -26.79
C PRO A 631 -28.48 -9.09 -27.75
N GLU A 632 -29.33 -8.46 -28.55
CA GLU A 632 -28.98 -7.56 -29.65
C GLU A 632 -28.72 -6.10 -29.24
N VAL A 633 -29.08 -5.70 -28.02
CA VAL A 633 -28.94 -4.29 -27.58
C VAL A 633 -27.47 -3.96 -27.30
N GLU A 634 -26.98 -2.84 -27.83
CA GLU A 634 -25.58 -2.43 -27.72
C GLU A 634 -25.50 -0.94 -27.33
N PRO A 635 -24.53 -0.53 -26.47
CA PRO A 635 -24.29 0.88 -26.16
C PRO A 635 -24.00 1.71 -27.41
N SER A 636 -24.42 2.98 -27.39
CA SER A 636 -24.21 3.88 -28.53
C SER A 636 -22.71 4.11 -28.79
N PRO A 637 -22.29 4.38 -30.05
CA PRO A 637 -20.87 4.51 -30.39
C PRO A 637 -20.14 5.57 -29.54
N ALA A 638 -20.81 6.68 -29.23
CA ALA A 638 -20.27 7.73 -28.37
C ALA A 638 -20.04 7.24 -26.92
N ALA A 639 -20.97 6.46 -26.35
CA ALA A 639 -20.80 5.85 -25.04
C ALA A 639 -19.66 4.82 -25.02
N LYS A 640 -19.49 4.04 -26.09
CA LYS A 640 -18.36 3.09 -26.22
C LYS A 640 -17.01 3.78 -26.38
N ALA A 641 -16.96 4.86 -27.15
CA ALA A 641 -15.79 5.70 -27.34
C ALA A 641 -15.48 6.62 -26.14
N ALA A 642 -16.36 6.65 -25.12
CA ALA A 642 -16.28 7.56 -23.97
C ALA A 642 -16.20 9.04 -24.37
N GLU A 643 -16.97 9.44 -25.37
CA GLU A 643 -17.09 10.85 -25.78
C GLU A 643 -17.65 11.71 -24.64
N SER A 644 -17.18 12.96 -24.52
CA SER A 644 -17.43 13.82 -23.36
C SER A 644 -18.90 14.15 -23.06
N HIS A 645 -19.81 13.91 -23.99
CA HIS A 645 -21.27 14.08 -23.81
C HIS A 645 -22.00 12.77 -23.47
N ALA A 646 -21.36 11.62 -23.72
CA ALA A 646 -21.86 10.26 -23.55
C ALA A 646 -21.19 9.53 -22.36
N ILE A 647 -20.59 10.30 -21.46
CA ILE A 647 -20.07 9.88 -20.16
C ILE A 647 -20.77 10.67 -19.05
N ILE A 648 -20.54 10.27 -17.80
CA ILE A 648 -20.79 11.10 -16.61
C ILE A 648 -19.47 11.72 -16.12
N SER A 649 -19.55 12.70 -15.22
CA SER A 649 -18.34 13.34 -14.66
C SER A 649 -17.48 12.35 -13.86
N ASN A 650 -16.17 12.37 -14.14
CA ASN A 650 -15.14 11.49 -13.59
C ASN A 650 -15.51 9.98 -13.55
N PHE A 651 -16.25 9.50 -14.55
CA PHE A 651 -16.68 8.08 -14.62
C PHE A 651 -15.49 7.12 -14.45
N THR A 652 -15.68 6.07 -13.65
CA THR A 652 -14.64 5.06 -13.41
C THR A 652 -14.49 4.18 -14.63
N ASN A 653 -13.43 4.36 -15.43
CA ASN A 653 -13.31 3.75 -16.76
C ASN A 653 -13.12 2.23 -16.75
#